data_AF-A0A954I9X8-F1
#
_entry.id   AF-A0A954I9X8-F1
#
_cell.length_a   1.000
_cell.length_b   1.000
_cell.length_c   1.000
_cell.angle_alpha   90.00
_cell.angle_beta   90.00
_cell.angle_gamma   90.00
#
_symmetry.space_group_name_H-M   'P 1'
#
loop_
_entity.id
_entity.type
_entity.pdbx_description
1 polymer ?
#
loop_
_entity_poly.entity_id
_entity_poly.type
_entity_poly.pdbx_seq_one_letter_code
_entity_poly.pdbx_strand_id
1 'polypeptide(L)'
;GGQDHDRILGEAGDDDIIGGHNVADGSDTDDYIDGGSGHDTIAGDNASIHREPRVTDPRWRTLSGTQVLEVNGNGAVTGTAQADPAGVPKRAITLFNHTTTTGAGVFGNDMIAGGSDNDVIFGQLGNDVIQGDGALLTISGDMIYDIATTHLSVDDYDGQGRDGDDYVEGGGGNDVIFGNLGQDDLIGGSSSLYGTPTASHRPDGQDIIFGGSNTHTARNDAGDLTPDGHGRDADVILGDNGNIFRIVGINGVATPNHLQYNWDIYGGQHVIPRSTQYLEYAFGDASNPAFNDELHGESGDDTIHGMSGNDVIFGDGQDDNLIGGAGHDRIFGGSGEDGILGDDGRIFTSRNGLTEPLNGILTAAVQADFNIPNTYIGAMTNVSGRLKKTVDLASYYVGGNDIIYGGLGDDFIHGGAGDDALSGAEATTAWFITTAQNGTPILGYNSSTRKFADYVAGNSLAKINGFVLNFDATSGGSKINDGMDNIFGDEGNDWLVGGTQNDRLFGGMGDDLLNADDNLETHGGMNIMVDEAPFADADFAYGGAGFDVLIGNTGADRLIDWVKNFNTYVVPIDPTPTGVPVAAPTIIRDPSSVLVALLRALGESGGIDSDVDATMNLLDTELGMFTIEDDNALWQANTWIGQPRDPAHTGILTSQDGLGGYETAVVPGITVTGPATLQVSEDGASQSLQISLTSAPAGNVVVHVTSSDTSEFSVSTATLTFTPTNWLIPQEIVITGVDDNIADGPQTSQLLLVVDAASAPTGWSLVSRSLNVASTDNDPSVATITGPAAVTLDQRPTITWTEVPGASGYEVWISNVSTHTNPYLRAIASTNSFTPTTDLGIGMYDVWIQAIMPGGNRWAWSKMIRFRVETPVAITEPTFFQDTARPVFEWQPLPGAVRYDVWISNTTTGQSPIVRDMNVTSTSWQVPTDLPISNYRIWVRGIDAGGRGGQWSVMKTFRVTTPPAPVGPLASTFDRTPTFEWAPVPFATSYTLSVKNLNTGAEVHRVTGLTSLSWTAPTNLPDAFYRWQVVATGLGNLPGNWSAPVDFYVGGRPDFITQPGTYSTTPTIQWMAVGGAARYEIQIDRTDIRQNNLIHLSNLTNPFFTPSTPFVSGGSYRMWVRAISTTGEVGIWSSMLTFSVALTEDADDSVLLTSVESVLAELLPPSVSNHLPIAQEDSSRRMSVAPVAAQATAAVPQHRITGEPTRVISTIQPHNTTAETVADHEVTIDDIIDSVLDSLTMGISADGTQN
;
A
#
# COMPACT_ATOMS: atom_id res chain seq x y z
N GLY A 1 51.38 9.00 8.17
CA GLY A 1 52.09 9.82 9.15
C GLY A 1 53.05 8.96 9.95
N GLY A 2 52.95 9.04 11.28
CA GLY A 2 54.00 8.71 12.23
C GLY A 2 53.58 7.70 13.30
N GLN A 3 53.64 8.10 14.57
CA GLN A 3 53.16 7.34 15.76
C GLN A 3 52.65 8.29 16.86
N ASP A 4 52.44 9.55 16.49
CA ASP A 4 52.15 10.72 17.31
C ASP A 4 51.37 11.68 16.38
N HIS A 5 50.49 12.54 16.91
CA HIS A 5 49.69 13.51 16.13
C HIS A 5 50.53 14.27 15.07
N ASP A 6 50.31 13.99 13.79
CA ASP A 6 51.04 14.54 12.66
C ASP A 6 50.28 15.74 12.02
N ARG A 7 50.94 16.37 11.05
CA ARG A 7 50.34 17.38 10.16
C ARG A 7 50.83 17.14 8.75
N ILE A 8 49.91 16.90 7.81
CA ILE A 8 50.22 16.49 6.45
C ILE A 8 49.58 17.48 5.47
N LEU A 9 50.36 17.89 4.46
CA LEU A 9 49.91 18.67 3.31
C LEU A 9 50.39 17.94 2.04
N GLY A 10 49.53 17.70 1.05
CA GLY A 10 49.93 17.21 -0.28
C GLY A 10 50.52 18.30 -1.18
N GLU A 11 50.00 19.52 -1.06
CA GLU A 11 50.26 20.72 -1.89
C GLU A 11 49.48 20.76 -3.21
N ALA A 12 49.85 19.99 -4.25
CA ALA A 12 49.21 20.10 -5.57
C ALA A 12 49.51 18.97 -6.58
N GLY A 13 48.43 18.38 -7.10
CA GLY A 13 48.35 17.38 -8.16
C GLY A 13 48.33 15.96 -7.61
N ASP A 14 47.43 15.11 -8.14
CA ASP A 14 46.98 13.82 -7.61
C ASP A 14 47.99 13.16 -6.62
N ASP A 15 47.65 13.03 -5.34
CA ASP A 15 48.50 12.48 -4.27
C ASP A 15 47.93 11.19 -3.64
N ASP A 16 48.66 10.53 -2.73
CA ASP A 16 48.16 9.35 -2.00
C ASP A 16 48.53 9.49 -0.51
N ILE A 17 47.58 9.87 0.33
CA ILE A 17 47.84 10.29 1.72
C ILE A 17 47.31 9.27 2.74
N ILE A 18 48.11 9.03 3.77
CA ILE A 18 47.80 8.16 4.90
C ILE A 18 48.29 8.89 6.16
N GLY A 19 47.41 9.24 7.09
CA GLY A 19 47.76 9.77 8.42
C GLY A 19 48.42 8.71 9.31
N GLY A 20 47.95 7.47 9.22
CA GLY A 20 48.54 6.33 9.92
C GLY A 20 49.78 5.68 9.28
N HIS A 21 50.07 4.43 9.66
CA HIS A 21 51.08 3.60 8.99
C HIS A 21 50.55 2.89 7.75
N ASN A 22 51.44 2.66 6.79
CA ASN A 22 51.18 1.77 5.65
C ASN A 22 51.23 0.26 5.97
N VAL A 23 50.93 -0.14 7.21
CA VAL A 23 50.88 -1.53 7.69
C VAL A 23 49.85 -1.72 8.80
N ALA A 24 49.14 -2.86 8.78
CA ALA A 24 48.25 -3.28 9.87
C ALA A 24 48.99 -3.45 11.21
N ASP A 25 48.25 -3.34 12.32
CA ASP A 25 48.76 -3.27 13.70
C ASP A 25 49.76 -2.11 13.93
N GLY A 26 49.71 -1.05 13.10
CA GLY A 26 50.39 0.22 13.35
C GLY A 26 49.87 0.92 14.63
N SER A 27 50.57 1.95 15.10
CA SER A 27 50.15 2.72 16.28
C SER A 27 49.93 4.16 15.87
N ASP A 28 48.76 4.72 16.21
CA ASP A 28 48.24 5.99 15.71
C ASP A 28 47.42 6.76 16.74
N THR A 29 47.17 8.02 16.40
CA THR A 29 46.46 9.05 17.17
C THR A 29 46.11 10.24 16.27
N ASP A 30 45.04 10.97 16.61
CA ASP A 30 44.56 12.28 16.13
C ASP A 30 45.50 13.04 15.14
N ASP A 31 45.20 13.00 13.84
CA ASP A 31 45.97 13.64 12.77
C ASP A 31 45.28 14.89 12.15
N TYR A 32 46.06 15.73 11.46
CA TYR A 32 45.54 16.83 10.62
C TYR A 32 46.04 16.67 9.19
N ILE A 33 45.13 16.47 8.24
CA ILE A 33 45.42 16.11 6.85
C ILE A 33 44.75 17.10 5.88
N ASP A 34 45.52 17.58 4.92
CA ASP A 34 45.13 18.56 3.91
C ASP A 34 45.70 18.05 2.57
N GLY A 35 44.86 17.68 1.60
CA GLY A 35 45.33 17.22 0.27
C GLY A 35 45.87 18.40 -0.52
N GLY A 36 44.95 19.20 -1.06
CA GLY A 36 45.15 20.60 -1.43
C GLY A 36 44.56 20.95 -2.80
N SER A 37 44.91 20.19 -3.85
CA SER A 37 44.34 20.34 -5.21
C SER A 37 44.80 19.19 -6.12
N GLY A 38 43.99 18.81 -7.10
CA GLY A 38 44.13 17.57 -7.85
C GLY A 38 43.50 16.37 -7.13
N HIS A 39 43.12 15.35 -7.91
CA HIS A 39 42.36 14.19 -7.41
C HIS A 39 43.20 13.28 -6.51
N ASP A 40 43.15 13.49 -5.21
CA ASP A 40 43.88 12.78 -4.17
C ASP A 40 43.17 11.48 -3.76
N THR A 41 43.65 10.86 -2.69
CA THR A 41 43.02 9.73 -2.00
C THR A 41 43.60 9.71 -0.60
N ILE A 42 42.76 9.94 0.40
CA ILE A 42 43.16 10.19 1.78
C ILE A 42 42.57 9.13 2.69
N ALA A 43 43.40 8.61 3.60
CA ALA A 43 42.95 7.83 4.74
C ALA A 43 43.52 8.46 6.02
N GLY A 44 42.69 8.65 7.04
CA GLY A 44 43.11 9.07 8.39
C GLY A 44 44.08 8.06 8.98
N ASP A 45 43.56 7.00 9.59
CA ASP A 45 44.34 5.86 10.13
C ASP A 45 45.18 5.05 9.11
N ASN A 46 45.72 3.94 9.61
CA ASN A 46 46.46 2.89 8.91
C ASN A 46 45.78 2.33 7.65
N ALA A 47 46.17 2.79 6.46
CA ALA A 47 45.72 2.24 5.18
C ALA A 47 46.87 1.78 4.26
N SER A 48 46.53 1.16 3.12
CA SER A 48 47.49 0.86 2.05
C SER A 48 46.95 1.31 0.70
N ILE A 49 47.47 2.45 0.22
CA ILE A 49 47.08 3.06 -1.06
C ILE A 49 48.17 2.79 -2.12
N HIS A 50 47.77 2.28 -3.29
CA HIS A 50 48.65 1.96 -4.42
C HIS A 50 48.02 2.38 -5.76
N ARG A 51 48.62 3.32 -6.51
CA ARG A 51 48.14 3.61 -7.88
C ARG A 51 48.32 2.41 -8.81
N GLU A 52 47.24 2.02 -9.49
CA GLU A 52 47.24 0.95 -10.46
C GLU A 52 46.95 1.47 -11.88
N PRO A 53 47.46 0.81 -12.94
CA PRO A 53 47.07 1.10 -14.32
C PRO A 53 45.66 0.55 -14.67
N ARG A 54 44.78 0.42 -13.67
CA ARG A 54 43.38 0.01 -13.86
C ARG A 54 42.57 1.24 -14.28
N VAL A 55 41.72 1.06 -15.30
CA VAL A 55 40.77 2.11 -15.75
C VAL A 55 39.37 1.92 -15.18
N THR A 56 39.11 0.79 -14.51
CA THR A 56 37.80 0.39 -13.98
C THR A 56 37.77 0.42 -12.46
N ASP A 57 36.68 0.87 -11.86
CA ASP A 57 36.60 1.21 -10.44
C ASP A 57 35.36 0.66 -9.68
N PRO A 58 35.46 0.36 -8.37
CA PRO A 58 34.33 -0.03 -7.54
C PRO A 58 33.14 0.96 -7.50
N ARG A 59 33.30 2.29 -7.56
CA ARG A 59 32.12 3.20 -7.53
C ARG A 59 31.29 3.10 -8.81
N TRP A 60 31.94 2.96 -9.96
CA TRP A 60 31.26 2.97 -11.26
C TRP A 60 30.66 1.61 -11.66
N ARG A 61 29.37 1.64 -12.02
CA ARG A 61 28.55 0.44 -12.29
C ARG A 61 27.72 0.55 -13.56
N THR A 62 27.28 -0.60 -14.06
CA THR A 62 26.12 -0.68 -14.97
C THR A 62 24.98 -1.38 -14.27
N LEU A 63 23.74 -0.96 -14.54
CA LEU A 63 22.54 -1.60 -14.05
C LEU A 63 22.40 -3.01 -14.67
N SER A 64 21.95 -3.96 -13.85
CA SER A 64 21.57 -5.32 -14.25
C SER A 64 20.31 -5.33 -15.12
N GLY A 65 19.42 -4.34 -14.93
CA GLY A 65 18.23 -4.09 -15.75
C GLY A 65 18.24 -2.69 -16.36
N THR A 66 17.13 -1.98 -16.23
CA THR A 66 16.97 -0.56 -16.66
C THR A 66 16.68 0.40 -15.52
N GLN A 67 16.29 -0.09 -14.35
CA GLN A 67 15.97 0.72 -13.16
C GLN A 67 17.20 0.89 -12.26
N VAL A 68 17.27 1.97 -11.48
CA VAL A 68 18.37 2.21 -10.51
C VAL A 68 18.25 1.36 -9.25
N LEU A 69 17.05 1.09 -8.75
CA LEU A 69 16.79 0.25 -7.56
C LEU A 69 16.05 -1.05 -7.93
N GLU A 70 16.24 -2.11 -7.14
CA GLU A 70 15.39 -3.31 -7.13
C GLU A 70 14.19 -3.14 -6.16
N VAL A 71 13.28 -4.12 -6.15
CA VAL A 71 12.03 -4.10 -5.35
C VAL A 71 12.29 -4.10 -3.82
N ASN A 72 13.51 -4.41 -3.39
CA ASN A 72 13.91 -4.41 -1.97
C ASN A 72 14.81 -3.21 -1.61
N GLY A 73 14.59 -2.05 -2.25
CA GLY A 73 15.36 -0.81 -2.05
C GLY A 73 16.76 -0.82 -2.65
N ASN A 74 17.42 -1.98 -2.62
CA ASN A 74 18.82 -2.14 -2.96
C ASN A 74 19.11 -1.92 -4.47
N GLY A 75 20.26 -1.33 -4.74
CA GLY A 75 20.70 -0.91 -6.07
C GLY A 75 20.78 -2.04 -7.09
N ALA A 76 20.13 -1.87 -8.22
CA ALA A 76 19.99 -2.87 -9.28
C ALA A 76 21.26 -3.01 -10.15
N VAL A 77 22.44 -2.93 -9.56
CA VAL A 77 23.75 -2.92 -10.24
C VAL A 77 24.28 -4.30 -10.60
N THR A 78 25.22 -4.36 -11.54
CA THR A 78 26.04 -5.55 -11.83
C THR A 78 27.29 -5.55 -10.97
N GLY A 79 27.73 -6.70 -10.46
CA GLY A 79 28.98 -6.84 -9.69
C GLY A 79 30.27 -6.71 -10.51
N THR A 80 30.35 -5.81 -11.49
CA THR A 80 31.53 -5.58 -12.34
C THR A 80 31.85 -4.09 -12.43
N ALA A 81 33.03 -3.73 -11.95
CA ALA A 81 33.62 -2.39 -12.04
C ALA A 81 33.67 -1.87 -13.49
N GLN A 82 33.19 -0.65 -13.70
CA GLN A 82 33.22 0.04 -14.99
C GLN A 82 34.26 1.16 -14.98
N ALA A 83 34.55 1.70 -16.17
CA ALA A 83 35.44 2.85 -16.27
C ALA A 83 34.73 4.13 -15.83
N ASP A 84 35.46 4.93 -15.06
CA ASP A 84 35.13 6.32 -14.78
C ASP A 84 35.15 7.16 -16.09
N PRO A 85 34.09 7.91 -16.41
CA PRO A 85 34.04 8.81 -17.58
C PRO A 85 35.09 9.93 -17.60
N ALA A 86 35.50 10.46 -16.45
CA ALA A 86 36.56 11.48 -16.36
C ALA A 86 37.94 10.88 -16.67
N GLY A 87 38.12 9.59 -16.35
CA GLY A 87 39.31 8.81 -16.67
C GLY A 87 40.48 9.01 -15.70
N VAL A 88 40.19 9.42 -14.47
CA VAL A 88 41.18 9.69 -13.41
C VAL A 88 41.94 8.39 -13.06
N PRO A 89 43.26 8.43 -12.80
CA PRO A 89 44.02 7.25 -12.36
C PRO A 89 43.46 6.68 -11.05
N LYS A 90 43.28 5.36 -10.94
CA LYS A 90 42.60 4.77 -9.77
C LYS A 90 43.56 4.00 -8.85
N ARG A 91 43.30 4.11 -7.54
CA ARG A 91 44.09 3.51 -6.44
C ARG A 91 43.52 2.14 -6.05
N ALA A 92 44.37 1.13 -5.85
CA ALA A 92 44.02 0.01 -5.00
C ALA A 92 44.19 0.46 -3.54
N ILE A 93 43.09 0.46 -2.79
CA ILE A 93 42.98 0.90 -1.40
C ILE A 93 42.73 -0.34 -0.54
N THR A 94 43.22 -0.32 0.70
CA THR A 94 42.88 -1.29 1.74
C THR A 94 43.03 -0.61 3.08
N LEU A 95 41.92 -0.36 3.76
CA LEU A 95 41.89 0.12 5.14
C LEU A 95 42.37 -1.02 6.06
N PHE A 96 43.23 -0.72 7.05
CA PHE A 96 43.65 -1.69 8.06
C PHE A 96 42.96 -1.44 9.38
N ASN A 97 43.03 -2.42 10.29
CA ASN A 97 42.54 -2.31 11.67
C ASN A 97 41.04 -1.96 11.82
N HIS A 98 40.26 -1.86 10.74
CA HIS A 98 38.83 -1.53 10.79
C HIS A 98 37.99 -2.66 11.41
N THR A 99 37.78 -2.66 12.74
CA THR A 99 36.88 -3.61 13.45
C THR A 99 36.36 -3.07 14.77
N THR A 100 35.20 -3.57 15.21
CA THR A 100 34.64 -3.38 16.56
C THR A 100 35.51 -3.95 17.72
N THR A 101 36.63 -4.61 17.40
CA THR A 101 37.53 -5.26 18.38
C THR A 101 38.93 -4.64 18.42
N THR A 102 39.12 -3.56 17.67
CA THR A 102 40.40 -2.89 17.50
C THR A 102 40.81 -2.15 18.77
N GLY A 103 42.12 -2.16 19.08
CA GLY A 103 42.64 -1.60 20.32
C GLY A 103 42.98 -0.12 20.19
N ALA A 104 42.43 0.73 21.05
CA ALA A 104 42.72 2.17 21.08
C ALA A 104 44.22 2.49 21.01
N GLY A 105 44.60 3.47 20.20
CA GLY A 105 46.00 3.81 19.87
C GLY A 105 46.56 3.08 18.64
N VAL A 106 45.68 2.52 17.80
CA VAL A 106 45.95 2.10 16.40
C VAL A 106 45.00 2.81 15.42
N PHE A 107 44.32 3.84 15.93
CA PHE A 107 43.43 4.74 15.24
C PHE A 107 43.33 6.08 16.00
N GLY A 108 42.90 7.13 15.31
CA GLY A 108 42.85 8.51 15.77
C GLY A 108 41.46 9.09 15.99
N ASN A 109 41.38 10.39 15.73
CA ASN A 109 40.24 11.31 15.84
C ASN A 109 40.62 12.47 14.92
N ASP A 110 40.46 12.26 13.62
CA ASP A 110 41.25 12.94 12.59
C ASP A 110 40.50 14.12 11.99
N MET A 111 41.24 15.17 11.61
CA MET A 111 40.70 16.27 10.83
C MET A 111 41.24 16.20 9.40
N ILE A 112 40.35 16.04 8.43
CA ILE A 112 40.69 15.83 7.03
C ILE A 112 40.03 16.92 6.14
N ALA A 113 40.76 17.33 5.12
CA ALA A 113 40.25 18.03 3.94
C ALA A 113 40.89 17.44 2.68
N GLY A 114 40.09 17.18 1.65
CA GLY A 114 40.57 16.85 0.31
C GLY A 114 41.16 18.07 -0.39
N GLY A 115 40.30 19.00 -0.77
CA GLY A 115 40.61 20.16 -1.60
C GLY A 115 39.94 20.09 -2.97
N SER A 116 40.03 21.16 -3.76
CA SER A 116 39.10 21.49 -4.84
C SER A 116 39.18 20.66 -6.15
N ASP A 117 39.20 19.32 -6.08
CA ASP A 117 39.25 18.40 -7.24
C ASP A 117 38.87 16.96 -6.80
N ASN A 118 37.87 16.33 -7.46
CA ASN A 118 37.31 14.99 -7.16
C ASN A 118 38.20 13.98 -6.38
N ASP A 119 37.87 13.76 -5.11
CA ASP A 119 38.65 13.03 -4.13
C ASP A 119 38.04 11.66 -3.73
N VAL A 120 38.72 11.00 -2.79
CA VAL A 120 38.29 9.75 -2.14
C VAL A 120 38.85 9.73 -0.72
N ILE A 121 38.00 9.98 0.27
CA ILE A 121 38.38 10.18 1.67
C ILE A 121 37.81 9.07 2.57
N PHE A 122 38.61 8.62 3.53
CA PHE A 122 38.21 7.73 4.61
C PHE A 122 38.72 8.30 5.94
N GLY A 123 37.85 8.55 6.92
CA GLY A 123 38.26 8.78 8.30
C GLY A 123 38.88 7.49 8.87
N GLN A 124 37.99 6.52 9.09
CA GLN A 124 38.14 5.14 9.57
C GLN A 124 37.50 4.92 10.96
N LEU A 125 38.30 4.82 12.03
CA LEU A 125 37.77 4.57 13.37
C LEU A 125 38.09 5.76 14.27
N GLY A 126 37.11 6.65 14.50
CA GLY A 126 37.38 7.84 15.30
C GLY A 126 36.14 8.57 15.78
N ASN A 127 36.28 9.89 15.86
CA ASN A 127 35.20 10.88 15.78
C ASN A 127 35.84 11.95 14.91
N ASP A 128 35.69 11.77 13.61
CA ASP A 128 36.51 12.43 12.59
C ASP A 128 35.76 13.65 12.03
N VAL A 129 36.51 14.61 11.47
CA VAL A 129 35.94 15.83 10.89
C VAL A 129 36.50 15.99 9.48
N ILE A 130 35.66 15.71 8.49
CA ILE A 130 36.03 15.56 7.09
C ILE A 130 35.37 16.66 6.26
N GLN A 131 36.13 17.27 5.36
CA GLN A 131 35.62 18.02 4.21
C GLN A 131 36.06 17.33 2.93
N GLY A 132 35.23 17.35 1.88
CA GLY A 132 35.69 17.19 0.50
C GLY A 132 36.57 18.38 0.10
N ASP A 133 36.00 19.39 -0.55
CA ASP A 133 36.79 20.47 -1.18
C ASP A 133 37.42 21.52 -0.23
N GLY A 134 37.19 21.40 1.08
CA GLY A 134 37.66 22.36 2.09
C GLY A 134 39.19 22.43 2.31
N ALA A 135 39.61 23.10 3.39
CA ALA A 135 41.03 23.19 3.76
C ALA A 135 41.27 23.49 5.25
N LEU A 136 42.27 22.83 5.83
CA LEU A 136 42.58 22.87 7.25
C LEU A 136 43.89 23.59 7.58
N LEU A 137 44.89 23.52 6.70
CA LEU A 137 46.26 23.92 6.97
C LEU A 137 46.75 24.99 5.99
N THR A 138 47.18 26.14 6.52
CA THR A 138 47.97 27.08 5.72
C THR A 138 49.25 26.42 5.20
N ILE A 139 49.83 26.94 4.12
CA ILE A 139 51.17 26.58 3.58
C ILE A 139 52.36 26.71 4.57
N SER A 140 52.10 27.02 5.84
CA SER A 140 53.07 27.04 6.94
C SER A 140 52.79 26.00 8.04
N GLY A 141 51.73 25.19 7.90
CA GLY A 141 51.29 24.20 8.89
C GLY A 141 50.52 24.76 10.09
N ASP A 142 50.10 26.04 10.02
CA ASP A 142 49.18 26.66 10.98
C ASP A 142 47.72 26.42 10.54
N MET A 143 46.82 26.09 11.47
CA MET A 143 45.39 25.86 11.19
C MET A 143 44.71 27.10 10.59
N ILE A 144 43.80 26.91 9.64
CA ILE A 144 43.00 28.00 9.04
C ILE A 144 41.73 28.27 9.85
N TYR A 145 40.93 27.23 10.12
CA TYR A 145 39.62 27.30 10.80
C TYR A 145 39.47 26.26 11.94
N ASP A 146 38.42 26.39 12.75
CA ASP A 146 38.10 25.58 13.94
C ASP A 146 36.82 24.76 13.68
N ILE A 147 36.82 24.02 12.57
CA ILE A 147 35.63 23.41 11.95
C ILE A 147 35.00 22.36 12.87
N ALA A 148 35.82 21.59 13.59
CA ALA A 148 35.39 20.66 14.65
C ALA A 148 34.62 21.32 15.82
N THR A 149 34.64 22.66 15.94
CA THR A 149 33.89 23.40 16.98
C THR A 149 32.81 24.30 16.37
N THR A 150 32.96 24.75 15.13
CA THR A 150 31.99 25.64 14.46
C THR A 150 31.00 24.93 13.54
N HIS A 151 31.32 23.69 13.12
CA HIS A 151 30.63 22.92 12.08
C HIS A 151 30.36 23.78 10.85
N LEU A 152 31.39 24.46 10.33
CA LEU A 152 31.28 25.43 9.25
C LEU A 152 32.53 25.36 8.37
N SER A 153 32.34 24.95 7.12
CA SER A 153 33.36 24.90 6.08
C SER A 153 33.37 26.22 5.27
N VAL A 154 33.90 26.21 4.04
CA VAL A 154 33.90 27.36 3.12
C VAL A 154 33.58 26.86 1.72
N ASP A 155 32.48 27.35 1.11
CA ASP A 155 32.16 27.05 -0.28
C ASP A 155 33.26 27.59 -1.22
N ASP A 156 33.60 26.84 -2.27
CA ASP A 156 34.37 27.32 -3.43
C ASP A 156 35.81 27.74 -3.05
N TYR A 157 36.57 26.85 -2.39
CA TYR A 157 37.81 27.20 -1.67
C TYR A 157 38.95 27.72 -2.57
N ASP A 158 39.28 27.06 -3.69
CA ASP A 158 40.25 27.59 -4.70
C ASP A 158 39.58 28.41 -5.82
N GLY A 159 38.24 28.41 -5.84
CA GLY A 159 37.45 29.55 -6.32
C GLY A 159 36.94 29.52 -7.76
N GLN A 160 35.66 29.87 -7.86
CA GLN A 160 34.74 29.95 -8.99
C GLN A 160 34.53 28.62 -9.73
N GLY A 161 34.09 27.59 -9.00
CA GLY A 161 33.62 26.31 -9.50
C GLY A 161 34.77 25.40 -9.91
N ARG A 162 35.46 24.85 -8.90
CA ARG A 162 36.58 23.92 -9.05
C ARG A 162 36.37 22.65 -8.26
N ASP A 163 35.96 22.89 -7.01
CA ASP A 163 35.29 22.00 -6.09
C ASP A 163 34.38 21.02 -6.86
N GLY A 164 34.36 19.72 -6.50
CA GLY A 164 33.77 18.72 -7.40
C GLY A 164 33.52 17.32 -6.86
N ASP A 165 32.79 16.51 -7.66
CA ASP A 165 32.22 15.20 -7.25
C ASP A 165 33.14 14.29 -6.39
N ASP A 166 32.86 14.25 -5.10
CA ASP A 166 33.70 13.59 -4.10
C ASP A 166 33.20 12.18 -3.72
N TYR A 167 33.83 11.61 -2.69
CA TYR A 167 33.40 10.38 -2.03
C TYR A 167 34.00 10.29 -0.63
N VAL A 168 33.14 10.23 0.37
CA VAL A 168 33.53 10.20 1.78
C VAL A 168 32.90 8.99 2.48
N GLU A 169 33.74 8.26 3.23
CA GLU A 169 33.29 7.38 4.32
C GLU A 169 33.85 7.97 5.62
N GLY A 170 33.01 8.36 6.58
CA GLY A 170 33.45 8.75 7.93
C GLY A 170 34.10 7.54 8.59
N GLY A 171 33.27 6.54 8.84
CA GLY A 171 33.67 5.13 8.82
C GLY A 171 33.21 4.33 10.03
N GLY A 172 33.14 4.94 11.23
CA GLY A 172 32.87 4.16 12.44
C GLY A 172 33.08 4.91 13.75
N GLY A 173 32.35 6.00 13.95
CA GLY A 173 32.54 6.93 15.06
C GLY A 173 31.31 7.74 15.45
N ASN A 174 31.51 9.00 15.79
CA ASN A 174 30.49 10.03 15.62
C ASN A 174 31.19 11.13 14.86
N ASP A 175 31.01 11.13 13.55
CA ASP A 175 31.82 11.85 12.58
C ASP A 175 31.06 13.11 12.09
N VAL A 176 31.80 14.10 11.59
CA VAL A 176 31.23 15.33 11.02
C VAL A 176 31.75 15.50 9.60
N ILE A 177 30.87 15.44 8.61
CA ILE A 177 31.20 15.41 7.19
C ILE A 177 30.62 16.64 6.49
N PHE A 178 31.40 17.25 5.60
CA PHE A 178 30.98 18.24 4.60
C PHE A 178 31.40 17.71 3.22
N GLY A 179 30.49 17.68 2.24
CA GLY A 179 30.87 17.47 0.83
C GLY A 179 31.63 18.69 0.30
N ASN A 180 31.02 19.86 0.47
CA ASN A 180 31.37 21.22 0.03
C ASN A 180 30.64 21.73 -1.22
N LEU A 181 31.15 21.53 -2.44
CA LEU A 181 30.53 22.08 -3.66
C LEU A 181 30.75 21.11 -4.83
N GLY A 182 29.91 20.09 -4.92
CA GLY A 182 30.10 18.98 -5.84
C GLY A 182 28.84 18.14 -5.95
N GLN A 183 28.80 17.21 -6.90
CA GLN A 183 27.81 16.12 -6.81
C GLN A 183 28.46 14.95 -6.07
N ASP A 184 28.22 14.77 -4.79
CA ASP A 184 29.03 13.91 -3.92
C ASP A 184 28.39 12.56 -3.58
N ASP A 185 29.20 11.64 -3.08
CA ASP A 185 28.78 10.31 -2.63
C ASP A 185 29.17 10.19 -1.14
N LEU A 186 28.31 10.65 -0.22
CA LEU A 186 28.61 10.75 1.22
C LEU A 186 28.02 9.58 2.03
N ILE A 187 28.83 9.03 2.93
CA ILE A 187 28.45 7.94 3.85
C ILE A 187 29.02 8.26 5.23
N GLY A 188 28.18 8.36 6.26
CA GLY A 188 28.63 8.50 7.65
C GLY A 188 29.43 7.28 8.07
N GLY A 189 28.79 6.11 7.96
CA GLY A 189 29.42 4.81 8.13
C GLY A 189 30.38 4.36 7.02
N SER A 190 30.53 3.04 6.89
CA SER A 190 31.48 2.40 5.98
C SER A 190 30.83 1.72 4.76
N SER A 191 31.55 1.67 3.63
CA SER A 191 31.15 0.86 2.48
C SER A 191 31.77 -0.53 2.46
N SER A 192 31.26 -1.43 1.61
CA SER A 192 31.88 -2.74 1.40
C SER A 192 33.03 -2.75 0.37
N LEU A 193 33.39 -1.58 -0.17
CA LEU A 193 34.17 -1.47 -1.40
C LEU A 193 35.70 -1.53 -1.20
N TYR A 194 36.22 -1.09 -0.04
CA TYR A 194 37.64 -0.74 0.13
C TYR A 194 38.43 -1.47 1.24
N GLY A 195 37.89 -2.56 1.79
CA GLY A 195 38.64 -3.42 2.74
C GLY A 195 37.80 -4.12 3.82
N THR A 196 36.50 -3.86 3.81
CA THR A 196 35.55 -3.86 4.93
C THR A 196 34.37 -4.84 4.68
N PRO A 197 34.62 -6.14 4.40
CA PRO A 197 33.67 -7.01 3.70
C PRO A 197 32.52 -7.59 4.55
N THR A 198 32.33 -7.15 5.79
CA THR A 198 31.33 -7.69 6.75
C THR A 198 31.05 -6.70 7.88
N ALA A 199 29.83 -6.67 8.45
CA ALA A 199 29.47 -6.00 9.72
C ALA A 199 30.61 -5.79 10.74
N SER A 200 31.32 -6.85 11.16
CA SER A 200 32.35 -6.72 12.22
C SER A 200 33.57 -5.88 11.83
N HIS A 201 33.73 -5.56 10.54
CA HIS A 201 34.75 -4.66 10.00
C HIS A 201 34.19 -3.27 9.69
N ARG A 202 32.95 -3.00 10.09
CA ARG A 202 32.21 -1.75 9.89
C ARG A 202 31.38 -1.45 11.14
N PRO A 203 32.01 -0.99 12.23
CA PRO A 203 31.28 -0.25 13.26
C PRO A 203 30.64 1.00 12.67
N ASP A 204 29.68 1.59 13.39
CA ASP A 204 29.05 2.89 13.15
C ASP A 204 28.80 3.57 14.51
N GLY A 205 28.43 4.84 14.48
CA GLY A 205 27.80 5.56 15.57
C GLY A 205 26.85 6.63 15.03
N GLN A 206 26.86 7.86 15.57
CA GLN A 206 25.84 8.88 15.23
C GLN A 206 26.49 10.11 14.62
N ASP A 207 26.17 10.40 13.36
CA ASP A 207 26.97 11.30 12.52
C ASP A 207 26.23 12.60 12.18
N ILE A 208 26.99 13.61 11.74
CA ILE A 208 26.46 14.89 11.28
C ILE A 208 27.01 15.13 9.87
N ILE A 209 26.14 15.11 8.86
CA ILE A 209 26.53 15.20 7.45
C ILE A 209 25.87 16.41 6.81
N PHE A 210 26.68 17.23 6.16
CA PHE A 210 26.28 18.31 5.28
C PHE A 210 26.71 17.94 3.86
N GLY A 211 25.82 18.06 2.87
CA GLY A 211 26.23 18.08 1.47
C GLY A 211 27.10 19.31 1.21
N GLY A 212 26.54 20.50 1.49
CA GLY A 212 27.23 21.78 1.44
C GLY A 212 28.26 22.05 2.56
N SER A 213 28.44 23.34 2.88
CA SER A 213 29.47 23.85 3.81
C SER A 213 28.96 24.20 5.21
N ASN A 214 27.69 23.92 5.53
CA ASN A 214 26.87 24.55 6.55
C ASN A 214 26.77 26.08 6.37
N THR A 215 26.41 26.48 5.16
CA THR A 215 26.22 27.87 4.71
C THR A 215 24.78 28.16 4.27
N HIS A 216 24.03 27.13 3.88
CA HIS A 216 22.66 27.18 3.37
C HIS A 216 21.61 26.49 4.27
N THR A 217 21.99 25.85 5.40
CA THR A 217 21.07 25.20 6.38
C THR A 217 20.15 26.16 7.18
N ALA A 218 19.83 27.32 6.61
CA ALA A 218 18.97 28.30 7.22
C ALA A 218 17.51 28.01 6.83
N ARG A 219 16.63 27.87 7.82
CA ARG A 219 15.17 27.77 7.63
C ARG A 219 14.65 28.84 6.63
N ASN A 220 14.19 28.40 5.45
CA ASN A 220 13.82 29.23 4.27
C ASN A 220 15.01 29.85 3.49
N ASP A 221 16.16 29.20 3.46
CA ASP A 221 17.07 29.38 2.34
C ASP A 221 16.46 28.79 1.06
N ALA A 222 17.12 28.97 -0.08
CA ALA A 222 16.62 28.54 -1.38
C ALA A 222 17.78 28.13 -2.32
N GLY A 223 18.90 27.74 -1.71
CA GLY A 223 20.12 27.27 -2.35
C GLY A 223 20.58 28.07 -3.57
N ASP A 224 21.04 27.36 -4.60
CA ASP A 224 21.49 27.95 -5.85
C ASP A 224 20.38 28.08 -6.89
N LEU A 225 19.69 29.22 -6.86
CA LEU A 225 18.72 29.64 -7.87
C LEU A 225 19.32 29.96 -9.27
N THR A 226 20.50 29.42 -9.63
CA THR A 226 20.99 29.47 -11.02
C THR A 226 20.40 28.32 -11.85
N PRO A 227 20.41 28.39 -13.19
CA PRO A 227 19.83 27.33 -14.03
C PRO A 227 20.49 25.96 -13.87
N ASP A 228 21.71 25.91 -13.34
CA ASP A 228 22.48 24.68 -13.16
C ASP A 228 22.45 24.17 -11.70
N GLY A 229 21.91 24.93 -10.72
CA GLY A 229 22.00 24.66 -9.27
C GLY A 229 21.50 23.27 -8.86
N HIS A 230 20.25 22.95 -9.22
CA HIS A 230 19.63 21.60 -9.16
C HIS A 230 20.57 20.43 -9.55
N GLY A 231 21.52 20.65 -10.45
CA GLY A 231 22.47 19.63 -10.92
C GLY A 231 23.93 20.00 -10.70
N ARG A 232 24.25 21.08 -9.99
CA ARG A 232 25.64 21.47 -9.69
C ARG A 232 26.18 20.65 -8.53
N ASP A 233 25.29 20.39 -7.58
CA ASP A 233 25.56 20.31 -6.15
C ASP A 233 24.71 19.16 -5.53
N ALA A 234 24.26 18.25 -6.41
CA ALA A 234 23.24 17.24 -6.14
C ALA A 234 23.82 15.94 -5.60
N ASP A 235 23.54 15.66 -4.34
CA ASP A 235 24.24 14.70 -3.48
C ASP A 235 23.49 13.39 -3.27
N VAL A 236 24.22 12.41 -2.75
CA VAL A 236 23.63 11.21 -2.16
C VAL A 236 24.26 10.97 -0.80
N ILE A 237 23.42 11.04 0.23
CA ILE A 237 23.81 10.97 1.64
C ILE A 237 23.19 9.71 2.26
N LEU A 238 24.03 8.90 2.90
CA LEU A 238 23.61 7.79 3.76
C LEU A 238 24.19 8.04 5.16
N GLY A 239 23.36 7.97 6.22
CA GLY A 239 23.85 7.98 7.60
C GLY A 239 24.64 6.70 7.90
N ASP A 240 23.92 5.62 8.15
CA ASP A 240 24.47 4.26 8.27
C ASP A 240 25.33 3.82 7.06
N ASN A 241 26.23 2.88 7.35
CA ASN A 241 26.76 1.83 6.48
C ASN A 241 26.02 1.56 5.13
N GLY A 242 26.61 1.99 4.00
CA GLY A 242 26.06 1.77 2.66
C GLY A 242 27.07 1.64 1.52
N ASN A 243 26.62 1.51 0.28
CA ASN A 243 27.47 1.68 -0.91
C ASN A 243 26.74 2.58 -1.90
N ILE A 244 27.42 3.60 -2.42
CA ILE A 244 26.90 4.47 -3.47
C ILE A 244 27.57 4.08 -4.81
N PHE A 245 26.77 3.98 -5.87
CA PHE A 245 27.24 3.59 -7.20
C PHE A 245 26.80 4.57 -8.30
N ARG A 246 27.76 5.31 -8.89
CA ARG A 246 27.50 6.16 -10.07
C ARG A 246 27.27 5.31 -11.32
N ILE A 247 26.18 5.56 -12.04
CA ILE A 247 25.69 4.68 -13.10
C ILE A 247 26.13 5.12 -14.49
N VAL A 248 26.89 4.23 -15.17
CA VAL A 248 27.44 4.41 -16.53
C VAL A 248 26.93 3.34 -17.51
N GLY A 249 25.68 2.90 -17.38
CA GLY A 249 25.03 2.05 -18.39
C GLY A 249 23.97 1.08 -17.87
N ILE A 250 23.33 0.35 -18.78
CA ILE A 250 22.15 -0.49 -18.52
C ILE A 250 22.32 -1.91 -19.08
N ASN A 251 21.58 -2.88 -18.51
CA ASN A 251 21.59 -4.30 -18.88
C ASN A 251 23.01 -4.91 -18.99
N GLY A 252 23.93 -4.50 -18.12
CA GLY A 252 25.34 -4.91 -18.13
C GLY A 252 26.19 -4.34 -19.28
N VAL A 253 25.73 -3.27 -19.95
CA VAL A 253 26.43 -2.62 -21.09
C VAL A 253 26.75 -1.17 -20.76
N ALA A 254 28.05 -0.86 -20.65
CA ALA A 254 28.53 0.48 -20.32
C ALA A 254 28.47 1.48 -21.48
N THR A 255 28.22 2.74 -21.13
CA THR A 255 28.37 3.94 -21.96
C THR A 255 29.70 4.66 -21.62
N PRO A 256 30.19 5.57 -22.49
CA PRO A 256 31.39 6.37 -22.19
C PRO A 256 31.16 7.47 -21.14
N ASN A 257 29.91 7.76 -20.83
CA ASN A 257 29.44 8.78 -19.90
C ASN A 257 28.52 8.12 -18.86
N HIS A 258 28.23 8.83 -17.78
CA HIS A 258 27.08 8.55 -16.91
C HIS A 258 25.77 8.48 -17.71
N LEU A 259 24.75 7.87 -17.11
CA LEU A 259 23.37 8.03 -17.57
C LEU A 259 22.85 9.42 -17.20
N GLN A 260 21.63 9.74 -17.64
CA GLN A 260 20.92 10.96 -17.30
C GLN A 260 19.46 10.59 -17.03
N TYR A 261 18.82 11.30 -16.10
CA TYR A 261 17.38 11.29 -15.99
C TYR A 261 16.73 12.05 -17.17
N ASN A 262 15.44 11.76 -17.41
CA ASN A 262 14.59 12.42 -18.41
C ASN A 262 13.70 13.48 -17.75
N TRP A 263 13.58 13.46 -16.43
CA TRP A 263 12.88 14.50 -15.64
C TRP A 263 13.76 15.72 -15.39
N ASP A 264 15.07 15.53 -15.20
CA ASP A 264 16.04 16.62 -15.19
C ASP A 264 16.08 17.29 -16.57
N ILE A 265 15.63 18.56 -16.58
CA ILE A 265 15.57 19.44 -17.74
C ILE A 265 15.89 20.90 -17.36
N TYR A 266 16.52 21.11 -16.20
CA TYR A 266 16.76 22.44 -15.62
C TYR A 266 17.92 23.17 -16.31
N GLY A 267 19.11 22.58 -16.24
CA GLY A 267 20.36 23.22 -16.63
C GLY A 267 21.02 22.66 -17.89
N GLY A 268 22.32 22.92 -17.99
CA GLY A 268 23.27 22.19 -18.82
C GLY A 268 24.19 21.26 -18.00
N GLN A 269 24.37 21.52 -16.70
CA GLN A 269 24.74 20.48 -15.73
C GLN A 269 23.50 19.66 -15.36
N HIS A 270 23.71 18.41 -14.95
CA HIS A 270 22.65 17.41 -14.83
C HIS A 270 22.92 16.46 -13.67
N VAL A 271 21.88 16.06 -12.94
CA VAL A 271 21.96 15.12 -11.81
C VAL A 271 22.49 13.77 -12.29
N ILE A 272 23.61 13.31 -11.73
CA ILE A 272 24.23 12.03 -12.05
C ILE A 272 23.42 10.92 -11.39
N PRO A 273 22.88 9.93 -12.13
CA PRO A 273 22.14 8.84 -11.52
C PRO A 273 23.05 7.95 -10.67
N ARG A 274 22.84 7.97 -9.36
CA ARG A 274 23.39 7.02 -8.39
C ARG A 274 22.50 5.78 -8.26
N SER A 275 22.94 4.84 -7.43
CA SER A 275 22.23 3.63 -7.02
C SER A 275 22.83 3.18 -5.69
N THR A 276 22.01 3.11 -4.65
CA THR A 276 22.43 2.85 -3.27
C THR A 276 22.30 1.37 -2.92
N GLN A 277 23.22 0.81 -2.13
CA GLN A 277 23.08 -0.53 -1.57
C GLN A 277 23.38 -0.49 -0.07
N TYR A 278 22.32 -0.45 0.72
CA TYR A 278 22.34 -0.47 2.18
C TYR A 278 23.04 -1.74 2.72
N LEU A 279 23.77 -1.61 3.83
CA LEU A 279 24.56 -2.70 4.42
C LEU A 279 24.14 -2.95 5.87
N GLU A 280 23.99 -4.23 6.22
CA GLU A 280 23.43 -4.73 7.49
C GLU A 280 21.95 -4.33 7.76
N TYR A 281 21.52 -3.17 7.27
CA TYR A 281 20.13 -2.73 7.16
C TYR A 281 19.25 -3.64 6.31
N ALA A 282 17.98 -3.73 6.68
CA ALA A 282 16.91 -4.31 5.89
C ALA A 282 15.59 -3.62 6.25
N PHE A 283 14.77 -3.35 5.23
CA PHE A 283 13.51 -2.63 5.42
C PHE A 283 12.60 -3.27 6.49
N GLY A 284 12.15 -2.46 7.44
CA GLY A 284 11.35 -2.84 8.62
C GLY A 284 12.12 -3.54 9.74
N ASP A 285 13.46 -3.64 9.69
CA ASP A 285 14.29 -4.32 10.69
C ASP A 285 14.91 -3.35 11.72
N ALA A 286 14.04 -2.75 12.54
CA ALA A 286 14.40 -2.00 13.75
C ALA A 286 15.06 -2.88 14.87
N SER A 287 15.81 -3.92 14.49
CA SER A 287 16.71 -4.70 15.36
C SER A 287 18.18 -4.64 14.94
N ASN A 288 18.50 -3.88 13.88
CA ASN A 288 19.84 -3.33 13.62
C ASN A 288 20.31 -2.46 14.81
N PRO A 289 21.60 -2.10 14.97
CA PRO A 289 21.98 -0.98 15.81
C PRO A 289 21.25 0.26 15.30
N ALA A 290 20.56 0.97 16.19
CA ALA A 290 19.93 2.24 15.86
C ALA A 290 20.81 3.39 16.35
N PHE A 291 21.15 4.30 15.44
CA PHE A 291 21.87 5.53 15.68
C PHE A 291 20.91 6.73 15.55
N ASN A 292 21.42 7.96 15.39
CA ASN A 292 20.59 9.17 15.37
C ASN A 292 21.33 10.27 14.63
N ASP A 293 21.21 10.30 13.31
CA ASP A 293 22.06 11.12 12.47
C ASP A 293 21.41 12.49 12.18
N GLU A 294 22.24 13.49 11.90
CA GLU A 294 21.83 14.85 11.55
C GLU A 294 22.30 15.15 10.12
N LEU A 295 21.41 15.02 9.14
CA LEU A 295 21.70 15.05 7.71
C LEU A 295 21.12 16.31 7.06
N HIS A 296 21.92 17.04 6.29
CA HIS A 296 21.51 18.26 5.57
C HIS A 296 21.96 18.18 4.10
N GLY A 297 21.07 18.42 3.14
CA GLY A 297 21.40 18.53 1.71
C GLY A 297 22.03 19.88 1.33
N GLU A 298 21.46 20.97 1.88
CA GLU A 298 21.80 22.38 1.67
C GLU A 298 21.45 22.98 0.30
N SER A 299 21.83 22.33 -0.79
CA SER A 299 21.59 22.85 -2.14
C SER A 299 21.79 21.73 -3.16
N GLY A 300 20.73 21.16 -3.71
CA GLY A 300 20.84 20.14 -4.75
C GLY A 300 19.48 19.56 -5.17
N ASP A 301 19.48 18.56 -6.06
CA ASP A 301 18.32 17.68 -6.21
C ASP A 301 18.71 16.35 -5.51
N ASP A 302 18.73 16.37 -4.18
CA ASP A 302 19.47 15.40 -3.37
C ASP A 302 18.75 14.09 -3.16
N THR A 303 19.46 13.10 -2.61
CA THR A 303 18.87 11.84 -2.15
C THR A 303 19.46 11.42 -0.81
N ILE A 304 18.69 11.59 0.26
CA ILE A 304 19.13 11.37 1.65
C ILE A 304 18.35 10.19 2.25
N HIS A 305 19.06 9.34 3.00
CA HIS A 305 18.47 8.19 3.71
C HIS A 305 19.08 8.05 5.11
N GLY A 306 18.25 8.18 6.16
CA GLY A 306 18.69 8.04 7.56
C GLY A 306 19.05 6.60 7.92
N MET A 307 18.22 5.65 7.48
CA MET A 307 18.31 4.20 7.73
C MET A 307 17.88 3.82 9.16
N SER A 308 18.81 3.47 10.06
CA SER A 308 18.48 2.90 11.37
C SER A 308 18.54 3.96 12.47
N GLY A 309 17.53 4.82 12.63
CA GLY A 309 17.61 5.81 13.71
C GLY A 309 16.31 6.49 14.10
N ASN A 310 16.43 7.46 15.01
CA ASN A 310 15.42 8.51 15.14
C ASN A 310 16.10 9.77 14.62
N ASP A 311 16.19 9.90 13.31
CA ASP A 311 17.12 10.78 12.62
C ASP A 311 16.54 12.19 12.45
N VAL A 312 17.38 13.12 12.02
CA VAL A 312 16.96 14.46 11.64
C VAL A 312 17.52 14.79 10.27
N ILE A 313 16.62 14.98 9.31
CA ILE A 313 16.93 15.15 7.89
C ILE A 313 16.41 16.51 7.41
N PHE A 314 17.26 17.28 6.76
CA PHE A 314 16.96 18.52 6.06
C PHE A 314 17.36 18.35 4.58
N GLY A 315 16.49 18.67 3.64
CA GLY A 315 16.91 18.92 2.24
C GLY A 315 17.47 20.34 2.08
N ASP A 316 16.78 21.30 2.69
CA ASP A 316 16.96 22.76 2.63
C ASP A 316 16.62 23.39 1.26
N GLY A 317 17.21 22.93 0.14
CA GLY A 317 17.23 23.70 -1.11
C GLY A 317 17.24 22.93 -2.43
N GLN A 318 16.16 23.10 -3.20
CA GLN A 318 15.76 22.45 -4.46
C GLN A 318 15.13 21.04 -4.29
N ASP A 319 15.07 20.18 -5.32
CA ASP A 319 13.99 19.16 -5.43
C ASP A 319 14.33 17.80 -4.78
N ASP A 320 14.30 17.72 -3.44
CA ASP A 320 14.96 16.64 -2.68
C ASP A 320 14.17 15.34 -2.50
N ASN A 321 14.89 14.24 -2.30
CA ASN A 321 14.33 12.89 -2.16
C ASN A 321 14.76 12.30 -0.82
N LEU A 322 13.95 12.56 0.21
CA LEU A 322 14.24 12.29 1.61
C LEU A 322 13.52 11.04 2.09
N ILE A 323 14.22 10.14 2.78
CA ILE A 323 13.66 8.93 3.37
C ILE A 323 14.24 8.82 4.80
N GLY A 324 13.40 8.75 5.83
CA GLY A 324 13.85 8.48 7.19
C GLY A 324 14.40 7.06 7.30
N GLY A 325 13.50 6.08 7.43
CA GLY A 325 13.82 4.66 7.32
C GLY A 325 13.13 3.81 8.38
N ALA A 326 13.77 3.63 9.53
CA ALA A 326 13.33 2.70 10.56
C ALA A 326 13.53 3.21 12.01
N GLY A 327 12.87 4.31 12.38
CA GLY A 327 12.63 4.63 13.78
C GLY A 327 11.60 5.74 13.97
N HIS A 328 11.95 6.90 14.52
CA HIS A 328 11.00 8.00 14.78
C HIS A 328 11.61 9.33 14.35
N ASP A 329 11.35 9.73 13.12
CA ASP A 329 12.23 10.68 12.43
C ASP A 329 11.71 12.12 12.47
N ARG A 330 12.57 13.04 12.06
CA ARG A 330 12.27 14.46 11.87
C ARG A 330 12.75 14.86 10.49
N ILE A 331 11.84 15.12 9.58
CA ILE A 331 12.19 15.45 8.20
C ILE A 331 11.65 16.83 7.85
N PHE A 332 12.50 17.63 7.22
CA PHE A 332 12.19 18.94 6.68
C PHE A 332 12.64 18.90 5.22
N GLY A 333 11.73 19.06 4.26
CA GLY A 333 12.07 19.24 2.85
C GLY A 333 12.90 20.51 2.69
N GLY A 334 12.25 21.66 2.81
CA GLY A 334 12.89 22.97 2.88
C GLY A 334 12.34 23.91 1.80
N SER A 335 12.78 23.74 0.55
CA SER A 335 12.28 24.54 -0.58
C SER A 335 12.54 23.91 -1.96
N GLY A 336 11.55 23.19 -2.48
CA GLY A 336 11.61 22.52 -3.79
C GLY A 336 10.23 21.98 -4.22
N GLU A 337 10.16 21.12 -5.25
CA GLU A 337 9.05 20.15 -5.34
C GLU A 337 9.50 18.85 -4.63
N ASP A 338 9.46 18.81 -3.28
CA ASP A 338 10.11 17.77 -2.44
C ASP A 338 9.37 16.43 -2.40
N GLY A 339 10.11 15.35 -2.10
CA GLY A 339 9.56 14.02 -1.91
C GLY A 339 10.06 13.42 -0.63
N ILE A 340 9.13 13.10 0.28
CA ILE A 340 9.46 12.70 1.64
C ILE A 340 8.73 11.41 2.00
N LEU A 341 9.48 10.44 2.52
CA LEU A 341 8.98 9.30 3.27
C LEU A 341 9.46 9.40 4.72
N GLY A 342 8.58 9.21 5.70
CA GLY A 342 9.02 8.88 7.07
C GLY A 342 9.69 7.52 7.09
N ASP A 343 8.89 6.48 6.80
CA ASP A 343 9.34 5.09 6.80
C ASP A 343 10.06 4.61 5.53
N ASP A 344 10.63 3.40 5.61
CA ASP A 344 11.21 2.65 4.50
C ASP A 344 10.35 2.59 3.24
N GLY A 345 10.93 3.03 2.12
CA GLY A 345 10.35 2.84 0.80
C GLY A 345 11.29 3.18 -0.34
N ARG A 346 10.71 3.59 -1.48
CA ARG A 346 11.43 4.06 -2.67
C ARG A 346 10.69 5.23 -3.30
N ILE A 347 11.40 6.33 -3.56
CA ILE A 347 10.87 7.50 -4.27
C ILE A 347 11.22 7.38 -5.78
N PHE A 348 10.25 7.67 -6.64
CA PHE A 348 10.38 7.64 -8.10
C PHE A 348 10.09 9.01 -8.75
N THR A 349 11.11 9.85 -8.82
CA THR A 349 11.02 11.20 -9.40
C THR A 349 10.86 11.14 -10.91
N SER A 350 9.98 11.99 -11.44
CA SER A 350 9.59 12.01 -12.86
C SER A 350 9.00 13.36 -13.27
N ARG A 351 8.66 13.54 -14.56
CA ARG A 351 7.78 14.64 -15.01
C ARG A 351 6.56 14.12 -15.75
N ASN A 352 5.43 14.73 -15.46
CA ASN A 352 4.15 14.47 -16.12
C ASN A 352 4.26 14.68 -17.63
N GLY A 353 3.84 13.69 -18.43
CA GLY A 353 3.99 13.67 -19.89
C GLY A 353 5.29 13.05 -20.42
N LEU A 354 6.25 12.71 -19.55
CA LEU A 354 7.47 11.97 -19.89
C LEU A 354 7.47 10.55 -19.29
N THR A 355 8.29 9.67 -19.84
CA THR A 355 8.64 8.37 -19.22
C THR A 355 9.97 8.50 -18.52
N GLU A 356 10.12 7.91 -17.33
CA GLU A 356 11.41 7.76 -16.66
C GLU A 356 11.80 6.28 -16.48
N PRO A 357 12.54 5.67 -17.43
CA PRO A 357 12.93 4.25 -17.33
C PRO A 357 13.88 3.92 -16.17
N LEU A 358 14.67 4.86 -15.67
CA LEU A 358 15.56 4.66 -14.51
C LEU A 358 14.75 4.49 -13.22
N ASN A 359 13.65 5.24 -13.10
CA ASN A 359 12.72 5.18 -11.97
C ASN A 359 11.49 4.30 -12.30
N GLY A 360 11.61 3.41 -13.30
CA GLY A 360 10.59 2.40 -13.63
C GLY A 360 9.34 2.88 -14.37
N ILE A 361 9.19 4.19 -14.58
CA ILE A 361 8.00 4.84 -15.17
C ILE A 361 8.02 4.67 -16.69
N LEU A 362 7.68 3.46 -17.15
CA LEU A 362 7.68 3.06 -18.56
C LEU A 362 6.47 3.60 -19.36
N THR A 363 5.49 4.21 -18.71
CA THR A 363 4.33 4.85 -19.34
C THR A 363 4.23 6.29 -18.86
N ALA A 364 4.23 7.25 -19.79
CA ALA A 364 4.10 8.65 -19.44
C ALA A 364 2.72 8.93 -18.84
N ALA A 365 2.68 9.57 -17.67
CA ALA A 365 1.45 10.08 -17.08
C ALA A 365 0.82 11.12 -18.02
N VAL A 366 -0.51 11.09 -18.19
CA VAL A 366 -1.22 11.94 -19.15
C VAL A 366 -2.19 12.84 -18.42
N GLN A 367 -2.07 14.15 -18.67
CA GLN A 367 -2.94 15.16 -18.09
C GLN A 367 -4.43 14.89 -18.37
N ALA A 368 -5.26 14.89 -17.33
CA ALA A 368 -6.69 14.59 -17.44
C ALA A 368 -7.55 15.39 -16.45
N ASP A 369 -8.67 15.93 -16.95
CA ASP A 369 -9.64 16.73 -16.18
C ASP A 369 -10.74 15.82 -15.58
N PHE A 370 -10.64 15.50 -14.29
CA PHE A 370 -11.67 14.73 -13.58
C PHE A 370 -12.68 15.69 -12.93
N ASN A 371 -13.96 15.57 -13.29
CA ASN A 371 -15.02 16.50 -12.87
C ASN A 371 -16.27 15.74 -12.42
N ILE A 372 -16.86 16.11 -11.27
CA ILE A 372 -18.11 15.52 -10.77
C ILE A 372 -19.31 16.20 -11.48
N PRO A 373 -20.11 15.47 -12.29
CA PRO A 373 -21.14 16.07 -13.14
C PRO A 373 -22.17 16.91 -12.40
N ASN A 374 -22.43 18.11 -12.92
CA ASN A 374 -23.35 19.13 -12.38
C ASN A 374 -22.89 19.79 -11.08
N THR A 375 -21.61 19.65 -10.70
CA THR A 375 -20.96 20.41 -9.64
C THR A 375 -19.86 21.31 -10.22
N TYR A 376 -19.17 22.07 -9.37
CA TYR A 376 -17.90 22.74 -9.69
C TYR A 376 -16.70 22.03 -9.02
N ILE A 377 -16.87 20.77 -8.63
CA ILE A 377 -15.84 19.96 -7.96
C ILE A 377 -15.17 19.07 -9.00
N GLY A 378 -13.85 19.19 -9.09
CA GLY A 378 -13.01 18.48 -10.03
C GLY A 378 -11.57 18.97 -9.95
N ALA A 379 -10.66 18.21 -10.53
CA ALA A 379 -9.23 18.50 -10.52
C ALA A 379 -8.60 18.19 -11.88
N MET A 380 -7.50 18.88 -12.16
CA MET A 380 -6.59 18.53 -13.24
C MET A 380 -5.53 17.61 -12.67
N THR A 381 -5.48 16.38 -13.17
CA THR A 381 -4.53 15.34 -12.75
C THR A 381 -3.36 15.29 -13.72
N ASN A 382 -2.18 14.92 -13.23
CA ASN A 382 -0.94 14.70 -14.00
C ASN A 382 -0.60 15.89 -14.95
N VAL A 383 -0.55 17.11 -14.40
CA VAL A 383 -0.37 18.38 -15.14
C VAL A 383 0.92 18.36 -15.95
N SER A 384 0.82 18.48 -17.28
CA SER A 384 1.93 18.22 -18.21
C SER A 384 3.14 19.13 -17.94
N GLY A 385 4.28 18.51 -17.61
CA GLY A 385 5.56 19.17 -17.38
C GLY A 385 5.91 19.47 -15.92
N ARG A 386 4.96 19.44 -14.99
CA ARG A 386 5.28 19.48 -13.55
C ARG A 386 6.11 18.26 -13.14
N LEU A 387 6.91 18.41 -12.08
CA LEU A 387 7.50 17.27 -11.40
C LEU A 387 6.39 16.34 -10.89
N LYS A 388 6.78 15.09 -10.61
CA LYS A 388 5.96 14.14 -9.91
C LYS A 388 6.85 13.11 -9.26
N LYS A 389 6.81 13.06 -7.94
CA LYS A 389 7.36 11.98 -7.14
C LYS A 389 6.23 10.96 -6.87
N THR A 390 6.55 9.68 -6.88
CA THR A 390 5.62 8.59 -6.56
C THR A 390 6.35 7.53 -5.76
N VAL A 391 5.65 6.86 -4.85
CA VAL A 391 6.28 6.01 -3.84
C VAL A 391 6.01 4.52 -4.05
N ASP A 392 6.66 3.70 -3.23
CA ASP A 392 6.51 2.24 -3.13
C ASP A 392 7.02 1.88 -1.72
N LEU A 393 6.09 1.61 -0.80
CA LEU A 393 6.33 1.50 0.64
C LEU A 393 6.77 0.08 1.00
N ALA A 394 7.87 -0.04 1.73
CA ALA A 394 8.51 -1.33 1.94
C ALA A 394 7.76 -2.25 2.92
N SER A 395 7.06 -1.67 3.90
CA SER A 395 6.31 -2.40 4.92
C SER A 395 5.17 -1.57 5.53
N TYR A 396 4.04 -1.56 4.82
CA TYR A 396 2.74 -0.93 5.16
C TYR A 396 2.10 -1.30 6.53
N TYR A 397 2.85 -1.90 7.47
CA TYR A 397 2.40 -2.31 8.81
C TYR A 397 3.47 -2.16 9.91
N VAL A 398 4.65 -1.63 9.58
CA VAL A 398 5.82 -1.60 10.48
C VAL A 398 6.59 -0.32 10.20
N GLY A 399 6.49 0.65 11.12
CA GLY A 399 7.10 1.95 10.94
C GLY A 399 7.11 2.86 12.17
N GLY A 400 7.19 4.16 11.91
CA GLY A 400 7.62 5.19 12.84
C GLY A 400 6.54 5.88 13.68
N ASN A 401 6.78 7.15 14.00
CA ASN A 401 5.85 8.11 14.64
C ASN A 401 6.39 9.52 14.34
N ASP A 402 6.35 9.91 13.08
CA ASP A 402 7.33 10.84 12.52
C ASP A 402 6.85 12.28 12.55
N ILE A 403 7.79 13.22 12.38
CA ILE A 403 7.51 14.65 12.32
C ILE A 403 8.04 15.16 10.98
N ILE A 404 7.12 15.39 10.04
CA ILE A 404 7.48 15.78 8.67
C ILE A 404 6.92 17.16 8.35
N TYR A 405 7.78 18.01 7.80
CA TYR A 405 7.42 19.25 7.15
C TYR A 405 7.90 19.17 5.70
N GLY A 406 7.06 19.56 4.74
CA GLY A 406 7.46 19.81 3.36
C GLY A 406 8.39 21.01 3.31
N GLY A 407 7.87 22.19 2.98
CA GLY A 407 8.63 23.42 3.15
C GLY A 407 8.06 24.59 2.36
N LEU A 408 8.60 24.77 1.16
CA LEU A 408 8.36 25.89 0.25
C LEU A 408 8.38 25.46 -1.24
N GLY A 409 7.55 24.48 -1.61
CA GLY A 409 7.06 24.30 -2.97
C GLY A 409 6.07 23.13 -3.07
N ASP A 410 5.79 22.63 -4.28
CA ASP A 410 4.63 21.73 -4.45
C ASP A 410 4.98 20.26 -4.06
N ASP A 411 4.85 19.92 -2.78
CA ASP A 411 5.49 18.75 -2.15
C ASP A 411 4.69 17.41 -2.22
N PHE A 412 5.41 16.31 -1.97
CA PHE A 412 4.96 14.91 -2.03
C PHE A 412 5.36 14.16 -0.74
N ILE A 413 4.47 14.13 0.25
CA ILE A 413 4.75 13.65 1.62
C ILE A 413 3.95 12.37 1.91
N HIS A 414 4.63 11.33 2.37
CA HIS A 414 4.02 10.14 2.98
C HIS A 414 4.60 9.94 4.38
N GLY A 415 3.74 9.69 5.37
CA GLY A 415 4.16 9.25 6.71
C GLY A 415 4.70 7.83 6.66
N GLY A 416 3.81 6.85 6.70
CA GLY A 416 4.13 5.44 6.48
C GLY A 416 3.27 4.51 7.32
N ALA A 417 3.77 4.14 8.49
CA ALA A 417 3.16 3.16 9.40
C ALA A 417 3.31 3.55 10.89
N GLY A 418 2.91 4.77 11.28
CA GLY A 418 3.06 5.37 12.62
C GLY A 418 1.83 6.13 13.16
N ASP A 419 1.92 6.83 14.31
CA ASP A 419 0.95 7.91 14.65
C ASP A 419 1.58 9.26 14.20
N ASP A 420 1.50 9.59 12.90
CA ASP A 420 2.41 10.54 12.26
C ASP A 420 1.95 12.00 12.24
N ALA A 421 2.89 12.93 12.34
CA ALA A 421 2.67 14.37 12.41
C ALA A 421 3.21 15.09 11.16
N LEU A 422 2.32 15.37 10.21
CA LEU A 422 2.66 15.83 8.85
C LEU A 422 2.19 17.27 8.60
N SER A 423 3.03 18.08 7.94
CA SER A 423 2.74 19.45 7.53
C SER A 423 3.26 19.67 6.11
N GLY A 424 2.46 20.22 5.20
CA GLY A 424 2.98 20.73 3.93
C GLY A 424 3.84 21.97 4.18
N ALA A 425 3.28 22.92 4.93
CA ALA A 425 3.98 24.11 5.37
C ALA A 425 5.26 23.85 6.18
N GLU A 426 6.31 24.60 5.85
CA GLU A 426 7.53 24.79 6.63
C GLU A 426 7.31 25.01 8.15
N ALA A 427 8.19 24.37 8.94
CA ALA A 427 8.19 24.40 10.40
C ALA A 427 8.42 25.79 11.00
N THR A 428 7.75 26.11 12.11
CA THR A 428 8.10 27.32 12.89
C THR A 428 9.50 27.20 13.52
N THR A 429 10.16 28.33 13.80
CA THR A 429 11.51 28.40 14.43
C THR A 429 11.59 27.79 15.86
N ALA A 430 10.49 27.27 16.39
CA ALA A 430 10.44 26.51 17.64
C ALA A 430 10.56 24.98 17.42
N TRP A 431 10.37 24.52 16.18
CA TRP A 431 10.28 23.11 15.80
C TRP A 431 11.23 22.71 14.66
N PHE A 432 11.69 23.65 13.85
CA PHE A 432 12.92 23.53 13.05
C PHE A 432 14.13 23.42 14.01
N ILE A 433 14.44 22.20 14.45
CA ILE A 433 15.47 21.88 15.45
C ILE A 433 16.14 20.54 15.15
N THR A 434 17.45 20.46 15.38
CA THR A 434 18.26 19.27 15.09
C THR A 434 18.23 18.17 16.16
N THR A 435 17.16 18.13 16.99
CA THR A 435 17.10 17.21 18.14
C THR A 435 16.21 15.99 17.87
N ALA A 436 16.85 14.86 17.56
CA ALA A 436 16.30 13.51 17.44
C ALA A 436 15.13 13.19 18.39
N GLN A 437 14.14 12.43 17.92
CA GLN A 437 13.00 12.05 18.76
C GLN A 437 13.39 11.12 19.92
N ASN A 438 12.75 11.29 21.07
CA ASN A 438 13.09 10.58 22.31
C ASN A 438 12.25 9.30 22.54
N GLY A 439 11.76 8.66 21.47
CA GLY A 439 11.04 7.38 21.55
C GLY A 439 9.68 7.43 22.27
N THR A 440 8.99 8.57 22.23
CA THR A 440 7.63 8.75 22.75
C THR A 440 6.76 9.41 21.67
N PRO A 441 5.67 8.78 21.20
CA PRO A 441 4.80 9.32 20.16
C PRO A 441 4.33 10.74 20.48
N ILE A 442 4.60 11.68 19.58
CA ILE A 442 4.40 13.12 19.84
C ILE A 442 2.92 13.50 19.91
N LEU A 443 2.08 12.91 19.05
CA LEU A 443 0.63 13.15 19.03
C LEU A 443 -0.11 12.49 20.22
N GLY A 444 0.50 11.45 20.80
CA GLY A 444 0.02 10.77 22.00
C GLY A 444 -1.41 10.23 21.88
N TYR A 445 -1.73 9.57 20.77
CA TYR A 445 -3.08 9.06 20.51
C TYR A 445 -3.56 8.10 21.60
N ASN A 446 -4.82 8.29 22.02
CA ASN A 446 -5.43 7.53 23.10
C ASN A 446 -6.61 6.72 22.57
N SER A 447 -6.35 5.46 22.22
CA SER A 447 -7.33 4.48 21.72
C SER A 447 -8.54 4.20 22.63
N SER A 448 -8.50 4.62 23.91
CA SER A 448 -9.66 4.52 24.82
C SER A 448 -10.61 5.72 24.74
N THR A 449 -10.12 6.89 24.31
CA THR A 449 -10.94 8.08 24.01
C THR A 449 -11.09 8.37 22.53
N ARG A 450 -10.27 7.72 21.68
CA ARG A 450 -10.09 7.94 20.25
C ARG A 450 -9.71 9.38 19.90
N LYS A 451 -8.62 9.88 20.49
CA LYS A 451 -8.13 11.28 20.36
C LYS A 451 -6.63 11.39 20.63
N PHE A 452 -5.97 12.29 19.92
CA PHE A 452 -4.67 12.85 20.26
C PHE A 452 -4.67 13.57 21.60
N ALA A 453 -3.49 13.65 22.24
CA ALA A 453 -3.35 14.22 23.57
C ALA A 453 -3.76 15.70 23.64
N ASP A 454 -3.38 16.48 22.62
CA ASP A 454 -3.67 17.92 22.53
C ASP A 454 -4.96 18.26 21.76
N TYR A 455 -5.67 17.29 21.17
CA TYR A 455 -6.93 17.55 20.47
C TYR A 455 -8.09 17.85 21.44
N VAL A 456 -8.35 19.14 21.66
CA VAL A 456 -9.42 19.63 22.54
C VAL A 456 -10.74 19.77 21.78
N ALA A 457 -11.48 18.67 21.65
CA ALA A 457 -12.85 18.57 21.11
C ALA A 457 -13.83 19.73 21.41
N GLY A 458 -13.74 20.33 22.60
CA GLY A 458 -14.61 21.45 23.01
C GLY A 458 -14.19 22.83 22.49
N ASN A 459 -13.07 22.90 21.77
CA ASN A 459 -12.35 24.10 21.36
C ASN A 459 -11.48 23.80 20.09
N SER A 460 -11.99 22.96 19.19
CA SER A 460 -11.24 22.26 18.14
C SER A 460 -10.69 23.13 17.00
N LEU A 461 -11.00 24.43 16.99
CA LEU A 461 -10.53 25.41 16.00
C LEU A 461 -9.43 26.35 16.55
N ALA A 462 -9.16 26.34 17.85
CA ALA A 462 -8.18 27.27 18.41
C ALA A 462 -6.75 26.75 18.20
N LYS A 463 -5.88 27.60 17.65
CA LYS A 463 -4.45 27.32 17.47
C LYS A 463 -3.81 26.87 18.79
N ILE A 464 -3.26 25.67 18.78
CA ILE A 464 -2.63 25.08 19.96
C ILE A 464 -1.23 25.70 20.09
N ASN A 465 -1.12 26.68 20.99
CA ASN A 465 0.05 27.55 21.11
C ASN A 465 1.32 26.73 21.42
N GLY A 466 2.25 26.63 20.46
CA GLY A 466 3.50 25.87 20.59
C GLY A 466 3.41 24.39 20.24
N PHE A 467 2.27 23.91 19.72
CA PHE A 467 2.14 22.60 19.06
C PHE A 467 3.10 22.47 17.85
N VAL A 468 3.40 21.24 17.46
CA VAL A 468 4.40 20.90 16.44
C VAL A 468 4.00 21.37 15.04
N LEU A 469 2.82 21.00 14.54
CA LEU A 469 2.32 21.39 13.21
C LEU A 469 1.71 22.81 13.21
N ASN A 470 2.37 23.75 13.89
CA ASN A 470 2.14 25.17 13.69
C ASN A 470 3.12 25.69 12.65
N PHE A 471 2.59 26.31 11.60
CA PHE A 471 3.32 27.08 10.60
C PHE A 471 3.06 28.59 10.72
N ASP A 472 3.79 29.37 9.92
CA ASP A 472 3.68 30.83 9.81
C ASP A 472 3.09 31.22 8.44
N ALA A 473 1.76 31.36 8.34
CA ALA A 473 1.06 31.72 7.10
C ALA A 473 1.46 33.10 6.48
N THR A 474 2.17 33.97 7.22
CA THR A 474 2.63 35.27 6.69
C THR A 474 4.08 35.61 6.99
N SER A 475 4.81 36.05 5.97
CA SER A 475 6.04 36.82 6.13
C SER A 475 5.78 38.32 5.90
N GLY A 476 6.10 39.15 6.88
CA GLY A 476 5.91 40.61 6.81
C GLY A 476 4.45 41.08 6.63
N GLY A 477 3.46 40.20 6.81
CA GLY A 477 2.05 40.44 6.51
C GLY A 477 1.64 40.20 5.05
N SER A 478 2.48 39.53 4.26
CA SER A 478 2.11 38.91 2.97
C SER A 478 1.97 37.41 3.17
N LYS A 479 1.06 36.75 2.42
CA LYS A 479 0.94 35.29 2.37
C LYS A 479 2.27 34.68 1.91
N ILE A 480 2.70 33.61 2.59
CA ILE A 480 3.80 32.74 2.15
C ILE A 480 3.31 31.89 0.96
N ASN A 481 4.20 31.22 0.25
CA ASN A 481 3.82 30.22 -0.74
C ASN A 481 4.59 28.97 -0.40
N ASP A 482 3.99 28.15 0.44
CA ASP A 482 4.55 26.87 0.86
C ASP A 482 4.27 25.74 -0.13
N GLY A 483 3.14 25.69 -0.84
CA GLY A 483 3.02 24.64 -1.88
C GLY A 483 1.70 24.45 -2.61
N MET A 484 1.42 23.18 -2.93
CA MET A 484 0.16 22.59 -3.45
C MET A 484 0.21 21.08 -3.19
N ASP A 485 0.18 20.74 -1.91
CA ASP A 485 0.93 19.57 -1.42
C ASP A 485 0.10 18.29 -1.48
N ASN A 486 0.79 17.16 -1.49
CA ASN A 486 0.19 15.84 -1.63
C ASN A 486 0.64 15.01 -0.44
N ILE A 487 -0.18 15.03 0.62
CA ILE A 487 0.15 14.54 1.96
C ILE A 487 -0.68 13.30 2.26
N PHE A 488 -0.02 12.19 2.57
CA PHE A 488 -0.62 10.89 2.87
C PHE A 488 -0.17 10.43 4.27
N GLY A 489 -1.11 10.03 5.15
CA GLY A 489 -0.80 9.41 6.45
C GLY A 489 -0.50 7.90 6.34
N ASP A 490 -1.22 7.22 5.44
CA ASP A 490 -1.08 5.81 5.05
C ASP A 490 -1.60 4.78 6.08
N GLU A 491 -0.80 4.26 7.02
CA GLU A 491 -1.29 3.44 8.15
C GLU A 491 -0.96 4.05 9.52
N GLY A 492 -1.96 4.60 10.21
CA GLY A 492 -1.68 5.25 11.48
C GLY A 492 -2.84 5.69 12.36
N ASN A 493 -2.63 6.86 12.96
CA ASN A 493 -3.65 7.75 13.52
C ASN A 493 -3.03 9.14 13.40
N ASP A 494 -3.29 9.83 12.29
CA ASP A 494 -2.32 10.85 11.86
C ASP A 494 -2.85 12.25 12.06
N TRP A 495 -1.94 13.22 12.16
CA TRP A 495 -2.28 14.64 12.17
C TRP A 495 -1.63 15.29 10.96
N LEU A 496 -2.45 15.60 9.97
CA LEU A 496 -2.04 16.29 8.74
C LEU A 496 -2.46 17.75 8.84
N VAL A 497 -1.54 18.65 8.52
CA VAL A 497 -1.82 20.04 8.16
C VAL A 497 -1.39 20.21 6.71
N GLY A 498 -2.17 20.95 5.91
CA GLY A 498 -1.70 21.38 4.59
C GLY A 498 -0.64 22.47 4.79
N GLY A 499 -0.97 23.67 4.38
CA GLY A 499 -0.23 24.86 4.75
C GLY A 499 -1.01 26.11 4.44
N THR A 500 -0.39 26.98 3.68
CA THR A 500 -1.09 27.86 2.77
C THR A 500 -1.30 27.21 1.39
N GLN A 501 -2.07 27.84 0.50
CA GLN A 501 -2.33 27.40 -0.88
C GLN A 501 -3.36 26.24 -0.98
N ASN A 502 -3.14 25.19 -1.78
CA ASN A 502 -4.23 24.38 -2.37
C ASN A 502 -3.92 22.88 -2.31
N ASP A 503 -4.03 22.32 -1.12
CA ASP A 503 -3.38 21.05 -0.77
C ASP A 503 -4.30 19.84 -0.89
N ARG A 504 -3.70 18.66 -0.77
CA ARG A 504 -4.38 17.36 -0.84
C ARG A 504 -3.96 16.48 0.31
N LEU A 505 -4.80 16.45 1.34
CA LEU A 505 -4.63 15.65 2.54
C LEU A 505 -5.42 14.35 2.40
N PHE A 506 -4.73 13.22 2.47
CA PHE A 506 -5.29 11.88 2.51
C PHE A 506 -4.90 11.27 3.87
N GLY A 507 -5.88 10.96 4.74
CA GLY A 507 -5.61 10.33 6.04
C GLY A 507 -5.06 8.93 5.83
N GLY A 508 -5.96 7.99 5.50
CA GLY A 508 -5.61 6.63 5.12
C GLY A 508 -6.30 5.64 6.05
N MET A 509 -5.53 4.89 6.83
CA MET A 509 -6.03 4.12 7.98
C MET A 509 -5.79 4.87 9.27
N GLY A 510 -6.85 5.24 10.00
CA GLY A 510 -6.66 5.74 11.36
C GLY A 510 -7.83 6.54 11.90
N ASP A 511 -7.67 7.06 13.12
CA ASP A 511 -8.59 8.01 13.74
C ASP A 511 -8.06 9.46 13.59
N ASP A 512 -7.83 9.86 12.34
CA ASP A 512 -6.94 10.98 11.94
C ASP A 512 -7.47 12.38 12.26
N LEU A 513 -6.65 13.41 11.98
CA LEU A 513 -7.00 14.82 11.99
C LEU A 513 -6.33 15.55 10.82
N LEU A 514 -7.13 15.91 9.82
CA LEU A 514 -6.72 16.67 8.64
C LEU A 514 -7.13 18.14 8.83
N ASN A 515 -6.19 19.07 8.68
CA ASN A 515 -6.39 20.49 8.92
C ASN A 515 -6.04 21.34 7.69
N ALA A 516 -7.06 21.60 6.87
CA ALA A 516 -7.06 22.56 5.77
C ALA A 516 -7.34 23.97 6.34
N ASP A 517 -6.33 24.58 6.95
CA ASP A 517 -6.44 25.89 7.61
C ASP A 517 -5.30 26.82 7.19
N ASP A 518 -5.46 27.37 5.98
CA ASP A 518 -4.68 28.42 5.29
C ASP A 518 -4.10 29.51 6.23
N ASN A 519 -4.69 29.78 7.40
CA ASN A 519 -4.11 30.66 8.42
C ASN A 519 -4.55 30.35 9.86
N LEU A 520 -3.77 29.52 10.56
CA LEU A 520 -3.94 29.20 11.98
C LEU A 520 -4.08 30.45 12.91
N GLU A 521 -3.58 31.63 12.52
CA GLU A 521 -3.73 32.87 13.31
C GLU A 521 -5.10 33.54 13.17
N THR A 522 -6.04 33.01 12.37
CA THR A 522 -7.31 33.67 12.10
C THR A 522 -8.13 33.96 13.37
N HIS A 523 -8.65 35.19 13.39
CA HIS A 523 -9.26 35.86 14.55
C HIS A 523 -8.38 35.93 15.82
N GLY A 524 -7.05 35.75 15.69
CA GLY A 524 -6.09 35.72 16.80
C GLY A 524 -5.96 34.32 17.41
N GLY A 525 -5.70 33.32 16.57
CA GLY A 525 -5.50 31.93 16.99
C GLY A 525 -6.79 31.22 17.47
N MET A 526 -7.96 31.65 16.98
CA MET A 526 -9.25 31.04 17.34
C MET A 526 -9.94 30.29 16.19
N ASN A 527 -9.57 30.57 14.94
CA ASN A 527 -10.20 30.10 13.70
C ASN A 527 -11.74 29.91 13.77
N ILE A 528 -12.46 30.95 14.19
CA ILE A 528 -13.93 30.97 14.26
C ILE A 528 -14.57 31.85 13.19
N MET A 529 -13.86 32.13 12.10
CA MET A 529 -14.33 32.92 10.95
C MET A 529 -13.80 32.31 9.66
N VAL A 530 -14.37 32.69 8.51
CA VAL A 530 -13.71 32.46 7.23
C VAL A 530 -12.37 33.20 7.24
N ASP A 531 -11.36 32.61 6.62
CA ASP A 531 -10.23 33.39 6.16
C ASP A 531 -10.62 34.38 5.05
N GLU A 532 -9.84 35.46 4.94
CA GLU A 532 -10.04 36.52 3.97
C GLU A 532 -8.85 36.53 3.00
N ALA A 533 -9.13 36.74 1.70
CA ALA A 533 -8.11 36.75 0.66
C ALA A 533 -6.92 37.67 1.05
N PRO A 534 -5.67 37.18 1.00
CA PRO A 534 -5.18 36.09 0.14
C PRO A 534 -5.29 34.66 0.69
N PHE A 535 -5.85 34.45 1.89
CA PHE A 535 -6.05 33.12 2.47
C PHE A 535 -7.46 32.64 2.12
N ALA A 536 -7.67 32.20 0.88
CA ALA A 536 -9.01 31.86 0.39
C ALA A 536 -8.95 30.76 -0.66
N ASP A 537 -8.02 29.83 -0.45
CA ASP A 537 -7.62 28.82 -1.41
C ASP A 537 -8.38 27.49 -1.19
N ALA A 538 -8.10 26.48 -2.01
CA ALA A 538 -9.08 25.44 -2.38
C ALA A 538 -8.66 24.00 -2.05
N ASP A 539 -8.34 23.75 -0.77
CA ASP A 539 -7.87 22.46 -0.27
C ASP A 539 -8.81 21.27 -0.53
N PHE A 540 -8.23 20.08 -0.51
CA PHE A 540 -8.92 18.81 -0.66
C PHE A 540 -8.52 17.88 0.48
N ALA A 541 -9.45 17.54 1.37
CA ALA A 541 -9.17 16.68 2.52
C ALA A 541 -10.08 15.45 2.50
N TYR A 542 -9.48 14.26 2.57
CA TYR A 542 -10.17 12.97 2.53
C TYR A 542 -9.61 12.06 3.62
N GLY A 543 -10.40 11.79 4.66
CA GLY A 543 -9.88 11.11 5.85
C GLY A 543 -9.68 9.59 5.71
N GLY A 544 -10.39 8.91 4.81
CA GLY A 544 -10.22 7.46 4.62
C GLY A 544 -11.02 6.60 5.62
N ALA A 545 -10.33 5.91 6.54
CA ALA A 545 -10.83 4.72 7.23
C ALA A 545 -10.85 4.70 8.77
N GLY A 546 -11.39 5.72 9.44
CA GLY A 546 -11.77 5.56 10.85
C GLY A 546 -12.74 6.59 11.40
N PHE A 547 -12.28 7.35 12.39
CA PHE A 547 -13.06 8.34 13.15
C PHE A 547 -12.45 9.74 13.00
N ASP A 548 -12.11 10.05 11.75
CA ASP A 548 -11.28 11.15 11.28
C ASP A 548 -11.88 12.53 11.58
N VAL A 549 -11.04 13.54 11.78
CA VAL A 549 -11.43 14.93 12.06
C VAL A 549 -10.99 15.81 10.90
N LEU A 550 -11.91 16.44 10.18
CA LEU A 550 -11.60 17.27 9.01
C LEU A 550 -11.92 18.73 9.31
N ILE A 551 -10.88 19.54 9.50
CA ILE A 551 -11.00 20.99 9.65
C ILE A 551 -10.82 21.65 8.28
N GLY A 552 -11.66 22.63 7.97
CA GLY A 552 -11.58 23.46 6.76
C GLY A 552 -12.03 24.88 7.07
N ASN A 553 -11.30 25.89 6.61
CA ASN A 553 -11.54 27.30 6.97
C ASN A 553 -12.23 28.14 5.87
N THR A 554 -12.32 27.70 4.61
CA THR A 554 -12.89 28.47 3.49
C THR A 554 -14.11 27.80 2.79
N GLY A 555 -14.74 28.53 1.87
CA GLY A 555 -15.79 28.00 1.00
C GLY A 555 -15.27 27.24 -0.23
N ALA A 556 -13.97 27.28 -0.48
CA ALA A 556 -13.31 26.65 -1.61
C ALA A 556 -12.81 25.22 -1.29
N ASP A 557 -12.60 24.89 -0.02
CA ASP A 557 -12.16 23.57 0.47
C ASP A 557 -13.17 22.46 0.20
N ARG A 558 -12.68 21.23 0.10
CA ARG A 558 -13.43 20.01 -0.23
C ARG A 558 -13.12 18.91 0.77
N LEU A 559 -13.84 18.93 1.89
CA LEU A 559 -13.75 17.92 2.94
C LEU A 559 -14.63 16.71 2.58
N ILE A 560 -14.09 15.50 2.63
CA ILE A 560 -14.79 14.28 2.21
C ILE A 560 -14.86 13.28 3.36
N ASP A 561 -16.09 13.03 3.82
CA ASP A 561 -16.43 12.00 4.81
C ASP A 561 -16.91 10.74 4.07
N TRP A 562 -16.05 9.72 4.08
CA TRP A 562 -16.26 8.44 3.40
C TRP A 562 -17.32 7.57 4.11
N VAL A 563 -17.25 7.54 5.44
CA VAL A 563 -17.98 6.62 6.33
C VAL A 563 -19.38 7.17 6.71
N LYS A 564 -19.66 8.43 6.34
CA LYS A 564 -20.93 9.18 6.41
C LYS A 564 -21.45 9.54 7.81
N ASN A 565 -20.84 9.06 8.89
CA ASN A 565 -21.46 9.05 10.23
C ASN A 565 -20.51 9.32 11.41
N PHE A 566 -19.20 9.19 11.22
CA PHE A 566 -18.24 9.14 12.34
C PHE A 566 -17.14 10.20 12.27
N ASN A 567 -16.89 10.73 11.07
CA ASN A 567 -15.93 11.80 10.85
C ASN A 567 -16.44 13.13 11.40
N THR A 568 -15.61 13.85 12.15
CA THR A 568 -15.95 15.16 12.72
C THR A 568 -15.44 16.27 11.81
N TYR A 569 -16.33 16.85 11.01
CA TYR A 569 -16.02 18.03 10.22
C TYR A 569 -16.13 19.31 11.05
N VAL A 570 -15.21 20.25 10.86
CA VAL A 570 -15.16 21.51 11.61
C VAL A 570 -14.92 22.66 10.64
N VAL A 571 -15.97 23.45 10.37
CA VAL A 571 -15.93 24.54 9.39
C VAL A 571 -16.55 25.81 10.02
N PRO A 572 -15.86 26.96 10.04
CA PRO A 572 -16.34 28.16 10.74
C PRO A 572 -17.42 28.97 9.99
N ILE A 573 -17.81 28.55 8.79
CA ILE A 573 -18.43 29.41 7.76
C ILE A 573 -19.91 29.10 7.48
N ASP A 574 -20.59 30.03 6.81
CA ASP A 574 -21.85 29.77 6.10
C ASP A 574 -21.60 29.82 4.57
N PRO A 575 -21.81 28.72 3.81
CA PRO A 575 -21.62 28.68 2.36
C PRO A 575 -22.68 29.49 1.57
N THR A 576 -23.48 30.33 2.24
CA THR A 576 -24.47 31.20 1.60
C THR A 576 -24.23 32.71 1.82
N PRO A 577 -23.22 33.32 1.17
CA PRO A 577 -23.20 34.75 0.90
C PRO A 577 -24.50 35.17 0.19
N THR A 578 -25.35 35.94 0.87
CA THR A 578 -26.76 36.13 0.45
C THR A 578 -26.88 36.82 -0.91
N GLY A 579 -27.12 36.04 -1.97
CA GLY A 579 -27.39 36.54 -3.33
C GLY A 579 -26.56 35.91 -4.46
N VAL A 580 -25.57 35.08 -4.14
CA VAL A 580 -24.76 34.35 -5.15
C VAL A 580 -25.42 33.00 -5.49
N PRO A 581 -25.39 32.51 -6.75
CA PRO A 581 -25.96 31.20 -7.08
C PRO A 581 -25.09 30.05 -6.55
N VAL A 582 -25.66 29.26 -5.64
CA VAL A 582 -25.29 27.87 -5.24
C VAL A 582 -23.85 27.47 -5.59
N ALA A 583 -22.91 27.74 -4.69
CA ALA A 583 -21.62 27.04 -4.66
C ALA A 583 -21.85 25.53 -4.42
N ALA A 584 -20.87 24.71 -4.78
CA ALA A 584 -20.86 23.31 -4.36
C ALA A 584 -20.62 23.24 -2.83
N PRO A 585 -21.12 22.21 -2.12
CA PRO A 585 -20.91 22.11 -0.68
C PRO A 585 -19.44 21.85 -0.34
N THR A 586 -18.93 22.52 0.70
CA THR A 586 -17.58 22.28 1.27
C THR A 586 -17.40 20.84 1.72
N ILE A 587 -18.47 20.20 2.24
CA ILE A 587 -18.43 18.83 2.77
C ILE A 587 -19.19 17.87 1.85
N ILE A 588 -18.52 16.79 1.42
CA ILE A 588 -19.09 15.73 0.58
C ILE A 588 -19.23 14.45 1.41
N ARG A 589 -20.41 13.81 1.37
CA ARG A 589 -20.70 12.56 2.10
C ARG A 589 -21.43 11.53 1.24
N ASP A 590 -21.15 11.51 -0.06
CA ASP A 590 -21.74 10.51 -0.96
C ASP A 590 -20.69 9.87 -1.88
N PRO A 591 -20.24 8.63 -1.58
CA PRO A 591 -19.29 7.86 -2.36
C PRO A 591 -19.97 7.32 -3.62
N SER A 592 -20.43 8.25 -4.46
CA SER A 592 -20.85 7.95 -5.82
C SER A 592 -19.65 7.39 -6.59
N SER A 593 -19.91 6.53 -7.58
CA SER A 593 -18.85 5.95 -8.41
C SER A 593 -18.03 6.97 -9.21
N VAL A 594 -18.42 8.26 -9.20
CA VAL A 594 -17.66 9.36 -9.79
C VAL A 594 -16.76 10.05 -8.76
N LEU A 595 -17.19 10.13 -7.49
CA LEU A 595 -16.32 10.58 -6.39
C LEU A 595 -15.17 9.59 -6.18
N VAL A 596 -15.47 8.28 -6.19
CA VAL A 596 -14.46 7.20 -6.16
C VAL A 596 -13.46 7.33 -7.32
N ALA A 597 -13.94 7.64 -8.52
CA ALA A 597 -13.07 7.83 -9.69
C ALA A 597 -12.23 9.11 -9.62
N LEU A 598 -12.70 10.16 -8.93
CA LEU A 598 -11.91 11.37 -8.65
C LEU A 598 -10.85 11.10 -7.57
N LEU A 599 -11.21 10.43 -6.47
CA LEU A 599 -10.31 10.09 -5.37
C LEU A 599 -9.12 9.26 -5.84
N ARG A 600 -9.37 8.15 -6.57
CA ARG A 600 -8.31 7.36 -7.20
C ARG A 600 -7.43 8.20 -8.12
N ALA A 601 -8.03 8.97 -9.02
CA ALA A 601 -7.28 9.77 -9.98
C ALA A 601 -6.47 10.91 -9.33
N LEU A 602 -6.86 11.36 -8.14
CA LEU A 602 -6.10 12.29 -7.32
C LEU A 602 -4.92 11.59 -6.62
N GLY A 603 -5.15 10.46 -5.93
CA GLY A 603 -4.06 9.65 -5.35
C GLY A 603 -3.05 9.20 -6.42
N GLU A 604 -3.52 8.58 -7.51
CA GLU A 604 -2.74 8.19 -8.70
C GLU A 604 -2.00 9.37 -9.34
N SER A 605 -2.40 10.63 -9.06
CA SER A 605 -1.74 11.85 -9.51
C SER A 605 -0.86 12.51 -8.45
N GLY A 606 -0.98 12.12 -7.18
CA GLY A 606 -0.43 12.83 -6.02
C GLY A 606 0.75 12.13 -5.34
N GLY A 607 0.92 10.81 -5.45
CA GLY A 607 2.09 10.12 -4.87
C GLY A 607 1.95 8.60 -4.79
N ILE A 608 0.79 8.16 -4.30
CA ILE A 608 0.29 6.79 -4.05
C ILE A 608 1.14 5.60 -4.54
N ASP A 609 1.33 4.60 -3.68
CA ASP A 609 1.96 3.32 -4.01
C ASP A 609 1.24 2.63 -5.19
N SER A 610 2.04 1.99 -6.04
CA SER A 610 1.59 1.38 -7.29
C SER A 610 2.06 -0.06 -7.54
N ASP A 611 2.90 -0.68 -6.69
CA ASP A 611 3.23 -2.13 -6.78
C ASP A 611 2.31 -3.01 -5.90
N VAL A 612 1.39 -2.39 -5.15
CA VAL A 612 0.38 -3.06 -4.30
C VAL A 612 -0.46 -4.09 -5.08
N ASP A 613 -0.24 -5.37 -4.77
CA ASP A 613 -0.70 -6.52 -5.58
C ASP A 613 -2.21 -6.48 -5.91
N ALA A 614 -2.51 -6.39 -7.21
CA ALA A 614 -3.86 -6.38 -7.77
C ALA A 614 -4.71 -7.66 -7.51
N THR A 615 -4.17 -8.66 -6.80
CA THR A 615 -4.93 -9.79 -6.24
C THR A 615 -5.52 -9.52 -4.84
N MET A 616 -5.06 -8.47 -4.15
CA MET A 616 -5.56 -8.01 -2.84
C MET A 616 -6.36 -6.69 -2.90
N ASN A 617 -6.27 -5.93 -4.00
CA ASN A 617 -7.02 -4.67 -4.22
C ASN A 617 -6.60 -3.52 -3.25
N LEU A 618 -5.29 -3.37 -3.02
CA LEU A 618 -4.73 -2.55 -1.94
C LEU A 618 -4.55 -1.05 -2.25
N LEU A 619 -4.69 -0.60 -3.50
CA LEU A 619 -4.80 0.84 -3.81
C LEU A 619 -6.08 1.50 -3.21
N ASP A 620 -7.01 0.67 -2.71
CA ASP A 620 -8.16 1.11 -1.91
C ASP A 620 -7.90 1.02 -0.39
N THR A 621 -6.73 0.54 0.01
CA THR A 621 -6.33 0.30 1.40
C THR A 621 -5.50 1.49 1.90
N GLU A 622 -4.49 1.92 1.14
CA GLU A 622 -3.74 3.18 1.35
C GLU A 622 -4.66 4.40 1.48
N LEU A 623 -5.68 4.50 0.61
CA LEU A 623 -6.71 5.54 0.68
C LEU A 623 -7.82 5.28 1.72
N GLY A 624 -7.77 4.21 2.53
CA GLY A 624 -8.84 3.86 3.47
C GLY A 624 -10.23 3.62 2.83
N MET A 625 -10.29 3.35 1.53
CA MET A 625 -11.50 3.43 0.71
C MET A 625 -12.34 2.13 0.69
N PHE A 626 -12.69 1.60 1.86
CA PHE A 626 -13.50 0.37 1.96
C PHE A 626 -14.99 0.58 1.66
N THR A 627 -15.64 -0.37 0.98
CA THR A 627 -17.11 -0.47 0.95
C THR A 627 -17.64 -1.69 1.71
N ILE A 628 -18.95 -1.69 1.97
CA ILE A 628 -19.68 -2.83 2.55
C ILE A 628 -19.63 -4.11 1.69
N GLU A 629 -19.25 -4.00 0.41
CA GLU A 629 -19.11 -5.15 -0.50
C GLU A 629 -17.69 -5.78 -0.47
N ASP A 630 -16.69 -5.07 0.07
CA ASP A 630 -15.27 -5.48 0.09
C ASP A 630 -14.90 -6.21 1.39
N ASP A 631 -14.98 -5.53 2.54
CA ASP A 631 -14.97 -6.17 3.86
C ASP A 631 -16.05 -5.60 4.79
N ASN A 632 -17.14 -6.37 4.89
CA ASN A 632 -18.27 -6.11 5.77
C ASN A 632 -17.93 -6.19 7.29
N ALA A 633 -16.75 -6.70 7.68
CA ALA A 633 -16.27 -6.68 9.06
C ALA A 633 -15.53 -5.38 9.40
N LEU A 634 -14.58 -4.93 8.57
CA LEU A 634 -13.92 -3.63 8.71
C LEU A 634 -14.93 -2.48 8.54
N TRP A 635 -15.79 -2.55 7.51
CA TRP A 635 -16.90 -1.61 7.35
C TRP A 635 -17.82 -1.56 8.58
N GLN A 636 -18.08 -2.68 9.26
CA GLN A 636 -18.85 -2.68 10.52
C GLN A 636 -18.08 -2.13 11.72
N ALA A 637 -16.76 -2.33 11.80
CA ALA A 637 -15.93 -1.72 12.84
C ALA A 637 -15.98 -0.18 12.75
N ASN A 638 -15.96 0.34 11.52
CA ASN A 638 -15.97 1.79 11.26
C ASN A 638 -17.40 2.38 11.23
N THR A 639 -18.47 1.58 11.08
CA THR A 639 -19.86 2.10 11.00
C THR A 639 -20.82 1.75 12.14
N TRP A 640 -20.53 0.81 13.04
CA TRP A 640 -21.63 0.17 13.81
C TRP A 640 -21.73 0.48 15.32
N ILE A 641 -20.73 1.08 15.97
CA ILE A 641 -20.74 1.27 17.45
C ILE A 641 -20.21 2.64 17.90
N GLY A 642 -21.07 3.67 17.96
CA GLY A 642 -20.68 4.97 18.52
C GLY A 642 -21.83 5.94 18.85
N GLN A 643 -21.54 6.87 19.76
CA GLN A 643 -21.94 8.27 19.60
C GLN A 643 -20.82 8.98 18.82
N PRO A 644 -21.02 10.19 18.27
CA PRO A 644 -19.93 10.98 17.70
C PRO A 644 -18.76 11.11 18.68
N ARG A 645 -17.53 11.01 18.16
CA ARG A 645 -16.26 11.22 18.88
C ARG A 645 -16.30 12.53 19.66
N ASP A 646 -16.88 13.57 19.05
CA ASP A 646 -16.93 14.93 19.56
C ASP A 646 -18.36 15.48 19.71
N PRO A 647 -18.71 16.10 20.86
CA PRO A 647 -19.93 16.89 20.97
C PRO A 647 -19.76 18.17 20.12
N ALA A 648 -20.59 18.34 19.10
CA ALA A 648 -20.52 19.45 18.13
C ALA A 648 -20.22 20.81 18.78
N HIS A 649 -19.23 21.52 18.22
CA HIS A 649 -18.57 22.68 18.84
C HIS A 649 -19.57 23.75 19.34
N THR A 650 -19.70 23.86 20.67
CA THR A 650 -20.77 24.65 21.31
C THR A 650 -20.61 26.17 21.22
N GLY A 651 -19.55 26.67 20.57
CA GLY A 651 -19.24 28.09 20.42
C GLY A 651 -19.85 28.77 19.19
N ILE A 652 -19.94 28.07 18.04
CA ILE A 652 -20.39 28.66 16.77
C ILE A 652 -21.93 28.62 16.71
N LEU A 653 -22.55 29.67 17.27
CA LEU A 653 -24.00 29.75 17.48
C LEU A 653 -24.80 30.36 16.30
N THR A 654 -24.18 30.60 15.14
CA THR A 654 -24.83 31.27 13.99
C THR A 654 -24.57 30.67 12.60
N SER A 655 -23.50 29.91 12.40
CA SER A 655 -23.15 29.27 11.11
C SER A 655 -22.98 27.75 11.31
N GLN A 656 -24.09 27.02 11.16
CA GLN A 656 -24.01 25.73 10.48
C GLN A 656 -24.40 25.98 9.03
N ASP A 657 -23.96 25.10 8.14
CA ASP A 657 -23.89 25.39 6.72
C ASP A 657 -25.29 25.53 6.07
N GLY A 658 -25.39 26.30 4.99
CA GLY A 658 -26.65 26.63 4.29
C GLY A 658 -27.03 25.74 3.09
N LEU A 659 -26.19 24.77 2.69
CA LEU A 659 -26.37 23.95 1.46
C LEU A 659 -26.03 22.44 1.60
N GLY A 660 -25.02 22.05 2.39
CA GLY A 660 -24.99 20.76 3.08
C GLY A 660 -25.93 20.75 4.30
N GLY A 661 -26.16 21.93 4.87
CA GLY A 661 -27.10 22.20 5.94
C GLY A 661 -26.50 22.10 7.35
N TYR A 662 -27.36 22.33 8.35
CA TYR A 662 -27.39 21.38 9.46
C TYR A 662 -27.65 19.96 8.89
N GLU A 663 -27.60 18.94 9.74
CA GLU A 663 -28.67 17.93 9.73
C GLU A 663 -30.02 18.71 9.81
N THR A 664 -30.62 19.18 8.68
CA THR A 664 -31.44 20.43 8.46
C THR A 664 -32.47 20.85 9.54
N ALA A 665 -32.04 21.02 10.79
CA ALA A 665 -32.77 20.63 11.99
C ALA A 665 -33.56 19.28 11.86
N VAL A 666 -33.08 18.33 11.05
CA VAL A 666 -33.78 17.76 9.87
C VAL A 666 -35.28 17.96 9.96
N VAL A 667 -35.73 19.10 9.41
CA VAL A 667 -36.96 19.84 9.71
C VAL A 667 -37.97 18.95 10.43
N PRO A 668 -38.13 19.11 11.77
CA PRO A 668 -38.74 18.11 12.63
C PRO A 668 -39.96 17.49 12.00
N GLY A 669 -39.87 16.19 11.73
CA GLY A 669 -40.60 15.59 10.63
C GLY A 669 -40.87 14.10 10.82
N ILE A 670 -41.87 13.63 10.09
CA ILE A 670 -42.41 12.29 10.22
C ILE A 670 -42.29 11.60 8.86
N THR A 671 -41.35 10.67 8.75
CA THR A 671 -41.22 9.76 7.63
C THR A 671 -42.27 8.67 7.77
N VAL A 672 -42.94 8.35 6.65
CA VAL A 672 -43.96 7.28 6.61
C VAL A 672 -43.67 6.39 5.42
N THR A 673 -43.31 5.15 5.70
CA THR A 673 -42.97 4.13 4.70
C THR A 673 -44.04 3.04 4.72
N GLY A 674 -44.61 2.72 3.56
CA GLY A 674 -45.75 1.81 3.46
C GLY A 674 -46.35 1.78 2.05
N PRO A 675 -47.58 1.25 1.89
CA PRO A 675 -48.26 1.15 0.59
C PRO A 675 -48.47 2.51 -0.08
N ALA A 676 -48.32 2.57 -1.40
CA ALA A 676 -48.49 3.80 -2.20
C ALA A 676 -49.95 4.34 -2.21
N THR A 677 -50.91 3.55 -1.76
CA THR A 677 -52.32 3.91 -1.55
C THR A 677 -52.84 3.17 -0.31
N LEU A 678 -53.45 3.89 0.63
CA LEU A 678 -53.92 3.31 1.89
C LEU A 678 -55.38 2.88 1.80
N GLN A 679 -55.67 1.64 2.17
CA GLN A 679 -57.02 1.06 2.11
C GLN A 679 -57.21 -0.03 3.17
N VAL A 680 -58.32 0.04 3.89
CA VAL A 680 -58.77 -0.90 4.94
C VAL A 680 -60.17 -1.43 4.62
N SER A 681 -60.72 -2.26 5.50
CA SER A 681 -62.09 -2.80 5.41
C SER A 681 -62.73 -2.87 6.79
N GLU A 682 -64.03 -2.65 6.87
CA GLU A 682 -64.84 -2.81 8.08
C GLU A 682 -64.74 -4.23 8.69
N ASP A 683 -64.23 -5.25 7.97
CA ASP A 683 -63.94 -6.59 8.54
C ASP A 683 -62.75 -6.63 9.52
N GLY A 684 -62.21 -5.46 9.89
CA GLY A 684 -61.00 -5.30 10.67
C GLY A 684 -59.73 -5.41 9.83
N ALA A 685 -59.80 -5.51 8.50
CA ALA A 685 -58.62 -5.49 7.65
C ALA A 685 -57.78 -4.25 7.95
N SER A 686 -56.50 -4.51 8.17
CA SER A 686 -55.56 -3.55 8.71
C SER A 686 -54.34 -3.41 7.80
N GLN A 687 -53.78 -2.20 7.74
CA GLN A 687 -52.51 -1.93 7.05
C GLN A 687 -51.48 -1.39 8.03
N SER A 688 -50.27 -1.94 7.96
CA SER A 688 -49.11 -1.40 8.66
C SER A 688 -48.53 -0.19 7.93
N LEU A 689 -48.13 0.81 8.70
CA LEU A 689 -47.29 1.92 8.29
C LEU A 689 -46.08 1.97 9.22
N GLN A 690 -44.89 2.09 8.62
CA GLN A 690 -43.65 2.25 9.37
C GLN A 690 -43.35 3.74 9.50
N ILE A 691 -43.29 4.21 10.74
CA ILE A 691 -43.14 5.62 11.11
C ILE A 691 -41.76 5.82 11.73
N SER A 692 -40.95 6.71 11.17
CA SER A 692 -39.69 7.15 11.78
C SER A 692 -39.62 8.68 11.78
N LEU A 693 -38.74 9.23 12.61
CA LEU A 693 -38.44 10.66 12.60
C LEU A 693 -37.40 10.99 11.52
N THR A 694 -37.37 12.25 11.10
CA THR A 694 -36.37 12.76 10.16
C THR A 694 -35.04 13.16 10.81
N SER A 695 -35.05 13.52 12.10
CA SER A 695 -33.88 13.93 12.90
C SER A 695 -33.87 13.29 14.29
N ALA A 696 -32.69 13.26 14.90
CA ALA A 696 -32.51 12.84 16.29
C ALA A 696 -33.17 13.86 17.26
N PRO A 697 -34.15 13.47 18.08
CA PRO A 697 -34.78 14.39 19.01
C PRO A 697 -33.97 14.48 20.31
N ALA A 698 -33.66 15.69 20.78
CA ALA A 698 -32.90 15.95 22.02
C ALA A 698 -33.61 15.51 23.33
N GLY A 699 -34.75 14.83 23.22
CA GLY A 699 -35.59 14.32 24.29
C GLY A 699 -36.73 13.50 23.68
N ASN A 700 -37.59 12.89 24.51
CA ASN A 700 -38.61 12.00 23.97
C ASN A 700 -39.73 12.76 23.22
N VAL A 701 -39.80 12.58 21.90
CA VAL A 701 -40.88 13.09 21.04
C VAL A 701 -42.07 12.14 21.09
N VAL A 702 -43.24 12.64 21.48
CA VAL A 702 -44.50 11.91 21.40
C VAL A 702 -45.28 12.36 20.16
N VAL A 703 -45.50 11.44 19.22
CA VAL A 703 -46.37 11.66 18.05
C VAL A 703 -47.77 11.15 18.39
N HIS A 704 -48.78 12.02 18.45
CA HIS A 704 -50.18 11.61 18.45
C HIS A 704 -50.57 11.06 17.08
N VAL A 705 -51.32 9.97 17.10
CA VAL A 705 -51.80 9.23 15.93
C VAL A 705 -53.31 9.22 16.01
N THR A 706 -53.99 9.80 15.01
CA THR A 706 -55.45 10.04 15.07
C THR A 706 -56.12 9.83 13.70
N SER A 707 -57.32 9.27 13.70
CA SER A 707 -58.20 9.29 12.52
C SER A 707 -59.10 10.52 12.53
N SER A 708 -59.38 11.09 11.35
CA SER A 708 -60.38 12.13 11.16
C SER A 708 -61.81 11.62 11.30
N ASP A 709 -62.04 10.33 11.05
CA ASP A 709 -63.31 9.67 11.32
C ASP A 709 -63.10 8.25 11.87
N THR A 710 -63.74 7.98 13.00
CA THR A 710 -63.47 6.79 13.83
C THR A 710 -64.55 5.71 13.72
N SER A 711 -65.61 5.94 12.95
CA SER A 711 -66.45 4.85 12.42
C SER A 711 -65.80 4.14 11.22
N GLU A 712 -64.93 4.83 10.48
CA GLU A 712 -64.27 4.29 9.28
C GLU A 712 -63.05 3.43 9.64
N PHE A 713 -62.12 4.01 10.41
CA PHE A 713 -60.93 3.30 10.84
C PHE A 713 -60.37 3.80 12.17
N SER A 714 -59.71 2.89 12.86
CA SER A 714 -59.03 3.05 14.13
C SER A 714 -57.52 2.88 13.94
N VAL A 715 -56.76 3.26 14.98
CA VAL A 715 -55.29 3.24 14.99
C VAL A 715 -54.82 2.39 16.17
N SER A 716 -53.86 1.48 15.94
CA SER A 716 -53.40 0.52 16.96
C SER A 716 -52.74 1.15 18.19
N THR A 717 -52.25 2.38 18.04
CA THR A 717 -51.85 3.24 19.15
C THR A 717 -52.35 4.67 18.91
N ALA A 718 -52.67 5.37 19.99
CA ALA A 718 -52.94 6.81 19.96
C ALA A 718 -51.66 7.65 20.01
N THR A 719 -50.53 7.07 20.44
CA THR A 719 -49.22 7.75 20.46
C THR A 719 -48.05 6.82 20.12
N LEU A 720 -47.05 7.36 19.43
CA LEU A 720 -45.70 6.80 19.33
C LEU A 720 -44.76 7.60 20.23
N THR A 721 -43.65 6.99 20.69
CA THR A 721 -42.61 7.70 21.45
C THR A 721 -41.25 7.38 20.88
N PHE A 722 -40.61 8.40 20.32
CA PHE A 722 -39.26 8.33 19.78
C PHE A 722 -38.29 9.01 20.76
N THR A 723 -37.10 8.45 20.87
CA THR A 723 -36.04 8.83 21.82
C THR A 723 -34.76 9.12 21.05
N PRO A 724 -33.73 9.74 21.67
CA PRO A 724 -32.44 9.99 21.01
C PRO A 724 -31.76 8.74 20.41
N THR A 725 -32.14 7.52 20.83
CA THR A 725 -31.51 6.26 20.42
C THR A 725 -32.39 5.34 19.56
N ASN A 726 -33.64 5.72 19.26
CA ASN A 726 -34.54 4.92 18.41
C ASN A 726 -35.39 5.74 17.42
N TRP A 727 -35.02 6.99 17.14
CA TRP A 727 -35.76 7.90 16.28
C TRP A 727 -35.82 7.48 14.81
N LEU A 728 -34.70 6.95 14.28
CA LEU A 728 -34.58 6.44 12.93
C LEU A 728 -35.13 5.00 12.80
N ILE A 729 -35.18 4.25 13.91
CA ILE A 729 -35.73 2.90 13.97
C ILE A 729 -37.24 2.97 13.71
N PRO A 730 -37.76 2.40 12.61
CA PRO A 730 -39.17 2.55 12.28
C PRO A 730 -40.07 1.87 13.31
N GLN A 731 -41.06 2.62 13.80
CA GLN A 731 -42.10 2.14 14.70
C GLN A 731 -43.37 1.88 13.91
N GLU A 732 -43.94 0.68 14.04
CA GLU A 732 -45.14 0.28 13.34
C GLU A 732 -46.40 0.90 13.97
N ILE A 733 -47.23 1.55 13.15
CA ILE A 733 -48.65 1.75 13.45
C ILE A 733 -49.48 0.89 12.51
N VAL A 734 -50.60 0.40 13.00
CA VAL A 734 -51.55 -0.38 12.21
C VAL A 734 -52.86 0.40 12.17
N ILE A 735 -53.23 0.87 10.97
CA ILE A 735 -54.56 1.41 10.70
C ILE A 735 -55.51 0.24 10.46
N THR A 736 -56.66 0.22 11.12
CA THR A 736 -57.59 -0.92 11.16
C THR A 736 -58.99 -0.43 10.85
N GLY A 737 -59.62 -0.90 9.78
CA GLY A 737 -61.02 -0.53 9.49
C GLY A 737 -61.94 -0.94 10.64
N VAL A 738 -63.03 -0.19 10.86
CA VAL A 738 -63.91 -0.35 12.02
C VAL A 738 -65.23 -0.96 11.58
N ASP A 739 -65.59 -2.09 12.18
CA ASP A 739 -66.82 -2.84 11.88
C ASP A 739 -68.07 -2.02 12.22
N ASP A 740 -68.81 -1.64 11.17
CA ASP A 740 -70.14 -1.04 11.21
C ASP A 740 -71.13 -2.03 10.55
N ASN A 741 -72.23 -2.37 11.23
CA ASN A 741 -73.20 -3.37 10.78
C ASN A 741 -74.25 -2.73 9.83
N ILE A 742 -73.77 -1.92 8.88
CA ILE A 742 -74.57 -1.17 7.92
C ILE A 742 -73.86 -1.20 6.56
N ALA A 743 -74.16 -2.20 5.73
CA ALA A 743 -73.68 -2.27 4.35
C ALA A 743 -74.07 -1.02 3.51
N ASP A 744 -73.18 -0.04 3.40
CA ASP A 744 -73.40 1.24 2.71
C ASP A 744 -72.40 1.49 1.55
N GLY A 745 -71.14 1.09 1.72
CA GLY A 745 -70.12 0.96 0.68
C GLY A 745 -68.90 1.89 0.82
N PRO A 746 -67.87 1.74 -0.03
CA PRO A 746 -66.52 2.26 0.25
C PRO A 746 -66.41 3.78 0.43
N GLN A 747 -65.90 4.22 1.58
CA GLN A 747 -65.69 5.63 1.95
C GLN A 747 -64.20 6.04 1.92
N THR A 748 -63.86 7.27 2.30
CA THR A 748 -62.47 7.75 2.42
C THR A 748 -62.30 8.86 3.46
N SER A 749 -61.38 8.66 4.41
CA SER A 749 -61.07 9.52 5.57
C SER A 749 -59.57 9.80 5.68
N GLN A 750 -59.12 10.56 6.69
CA GLN A 750 -57.71 10.94 6.87
C GLN A 750 -57.08 10.40 8.15
N LEU A 751 -55.85 9.87 8.03
CA LEU A 751 -54.94 9.63 9.14
C LEU A 751 -54.11 10.89 9.37
N LEU A 752 -54.15 11.43 10.59
CA LEU A 752 -53.40 12.60 11.01
C LEU A 752 -52.39 12.22 12.11
N LEU A 753 -51.12 12.48 11.83
CA LEU A 753 -49.98 12.36 12.74
C LEU A 753 -49.60 13.78 13.20
N VAL A 754 -49.54 14.04 14.51
CA VAL A 754 -49.24 15.37 15.09
C VAL A 754 -48.35 15.22 16.31
N VAL A 755 -47.27 15.98 16.42
CA VAL A 755 -46.40 15.91 17.60
C VAL A 755 -47.01 16.66 18.78
N ASP A 756 -46.93 16.06 19.98
CA ASP A 756 -47.41 16.67 21.22
C ASP A 756 -46.50 17.82 21.63
N ALA A 757 -46.97 19.05 21.45
CA ALA A 757 -46.29 20.29 21.83
C ALA A 757 -45.96 20.43 23.33
N ALA A 758 -46.51 19.57 24.21
CA ALA A 758 -46.14 19.50 25.62
C ALA A 758 -45.03 18.45 25.91
N SER A 759 -44.75 17.54 24.98
CA SER A 759 -43.59 16.63 25.02
C SER A 759 -42.41 17.13 24.18
N ALA A 760 -42.71 17.89 23.13
CA ALA A 760 -41.79 18.31 22.08
C ALA A 760 -40.53 18.99 22.64
N PRO A 761 -39.33 18.44 22.36
CA PRO A 761 -38.09 19.20 22.42
C PRO A 761 -38.17 20.43 21.48
N THR A 762 -37.30 21.41 21.70
CA THR A 762 -37.26 22.64 20.89
C THR A 762 -37.25 22.32 19.38
N GLY A 763 -38.20 22.90 18.63
CA GLY A 763 -38.41 22.66 17.20
C GLY A 763 -39.55 21.68 16.86
N TRP A 764 -39.87 20.72 17.74
CA TRP A 764 -40.81 19.63 17.43
C TRP A 764 -42.32 19.98 17.58
N SER A 765 -42.68 21.18 18.00
CA SER A 765 -44.04 21.51 18.47
C SER A 765 -45.08 21.92 17.42
N LEU A 766 -44.72 21.96 16.13
CA LEU A 766 -45.63 22.29 15.01
C LEU A 766 -45.70 21.20 13.92
N VAL A 767 -45.12 20.03 14.20
CA VAL A 767 -44.95 18.95 13.23
C VAL A 767 -46.24 18.17 13.04
N SER A 768 -46.69 18.02 11.79
CA SER A 768 -47.81 17.14 11.46
C SER A 768 -47.75 16.63 10.01
N ARG A 769 -48.41 15.48 9.78
CA ARG A 769 -48.54 14.84 8.46
C ARG A 769 -49.93 14.21 8.33
N SER A 770 -50.60 14.43 7.20
CA SER A 770 -51.92 13.86 6.88
C SER A 770 -51.83 12.92 5.67
N LEU A 771 -52.58 11.82 5.70
CA LEU A 771 -52.65 10.80 4.66
C LEU A 771 -54.10 10.35 4.46
N ASN A 772 -54.55 10.16 3.21
CA ASN A 772 -55.90 9.65 2.92
C ASN A 772 -55.95 8.11 3.02
N VAL A 773 -57.02 7.57 3.58
CA VAL A 773 -57.29 6.13 3.78
C VAL A 773 -58.72 5.82 3.32
N ALA A 774 -58.91 4.80 2.48
CA ALA A 774 -60.24 4.32 2.06
C ALA A 774 -60.72 3.09 2.86
N SER A 775 -62.01 2.98 3.16
CA SER A 775 -62.62 1.80 3.83
C SER A 775 -63.51 0.98 2.89
N THR A 776 -63.93 -0.24 3.29
CA THR A 776 -64.73 -1.18 2.48
C THR A 776 -65.59 -2.17 3.33
N ASP A 777 -66.88 -2.30 3.00
CA ASP A 777 -67.97 -3.02 3.73
C ASP A 777 -67.87 -4.57 3.83
N ASN A 778 -68.36 -5.15 4.95
CA ASN A 778 -68.10 -6.54 5.39
C ASN A 778 -69.27 -7.43 5.88
N ASP A 779 -70.54 -6.99 5.85
CA ASP A 779 -71.68 -7.72 6.49
C ASP A 779 -71.81 -9.23 6.04
N PRO A 780 -72.29 -10.15 6.91
CA PRO A 780 -71.91 -11.57 6.88
C PRO A 780 -72.32 -12.38 5.63
N SER A 781 -71.34 -13.10 5.07
CA SER A 781 -71.51 -14.06 3.97
C SER A 781 -70.88 -15.44 4.29
N VAL A 782 -70.78 -16.33 3.29
CA VAL A 782 -70.05 -17.61 3.45
C VAL A 782 -68.55 -17.33 3.42
N ALA A 783 -67.79 -17.87 4.38
CA ALA A 783 -66.34 -17.83 4.43
C ALA A 783 -65.71 -17.96 3.04
N THR A 784 -65.24 -16.84 2.50
CA THR A 784 -64.64 -16.75 1.17
C THR A 784 -63.15 -16.61 1.37
N ILE A 785 -62.38 -17.57 0.85
CA ILE A 785 -60.93 -17.59 1.03
C ILE A 785 -60.34 -16.46 0.18
N THR A 786 -59.75 -15.47 0.85
CA THR A 786 -59.18 -14.25 0.27
C THR A 786 -57.67 -14.38 0.03
N GLY A 787 -56.99 -15.26 0.77
CA GLY A 787 -55.57 -15.55 0.61
C GLY A 787 -55.18 -17.01 0.92
N PRO A 788 -54.01 -17.48 0.46
CA PRO A 788 -53.01 -16.72 -0.28
C PRO A 788 -53.41 -16.50 -1.74
N ALA A 789 -52.64 -15.66 -2.44
CA ALA A 789 -52.75 -15.50 -3.88
C ALA A 789 -52.57 -16.84 -4.61
N ALA A 790 -53.13 -16.95 -5.83
CA ALA A 790 -53.11 -18.19 -6.62
C ALA A 790 -51.68 -18.73 -6.91
N VAL A 791 -50.67 -17.86 -6.84
CA VAL A 791 -49.25 -18.20 -6.73
C VAL A 791 -48.66 -17.41 -5.55
N THR A 792 -47.82 -18.05 -4.75
CA THR A 792 -47.07 -17.45 -3.63
C THR A 792 -45.63 -17.96 -3.61
N LEU A 793 -44.70 -17.15 -3.12
CA LEU A 793 -43.29 -17.53 -2.94
C LEU A 793 -42.98 -18.00 -1.51
N ASP A 794 -43.89 -17.79 -0.56
CA ASP A 794 -43.76 -18.27 0.81
C ASP A 794 -44.06 -19.77 0.90
N GLN A 795 -43.27 -20.52 1.69
CA GLN A 795 -43.49 -21.94 1.98
C GLN A 795 -44.45 -22.19 3.14
N ARG A 796 -44.74 -21.17 3.96
CA ARG A 796 -45.73 -21.19 5.05
C ARG A 796 -46.82 -20.15 4.81
N PRO A 797 -47.40 -20.06 3.59
CA PRO A 797 -48.26 -18.95 3.22
C PRO A 797 -49.47 -18.89 4.13
N THR A 798 -49.66 -17.74 4.78
CA THR A 798 -50.84 -17.47 5.60
C THR A 798 -52.09 -17.53 4.72
N ILE A 799 -52.95 -18.50 5.01
CA ILE A 799 -54.26 -18.65 4.41
C ILE A 799 -55.21 -17.73 5.18
N THR A 800 -55.96 -16.91 4.46
CA THR A 800 -56.91 -15.94 5.02
C THR A 800 -58.27 -16.07 4.34
N TRP A 801 -59.33 -15.79 5.08
CA TRP A 801 -60.70 -15.82 4.58
C TRP A 801 -61.49 -14.69 5.22
N THR A 802 -62.55 -14.23 4.56
CA THR A 802 -63.53 -13.31 5.18
C THR A 802 -63.99 -13.92 6.51
N GLU A 803 -63.93 -13.14 7.60
CA GLU A 803 -64.48 -13.59 8.88
C GLU A 803 -65.97 -13.97 8.70
N VAL A 804 -66.43 -14.98 9.45
CA VAL A 804 -67.84 -15.32 9.59
C VAL A 804 -68.30 -14.86 10.97
N PRO A 805 -68.95 -13.69 11.09
CA PRO A 805 -69.44 -13.15 12.35
C PRO A 805 -70.08 -14.18 13.28
N GLY A 806 -69.56 -14.23 14.51
CA GLY A 806 -69.99 -15.14 15.56
C GLY A 806 -69.35 -16.54 15.57
N ALA A 807 -68.38 -16.82 14.69
CA ALA A 807 -67.59 -18.05 14.76
C ALA A 807 -66.76 -18.14 16.06
N SER A 808 -66.55 -19.37 16.55
CA SER A 808 -65.68 -19.68 17.71
C SER A 808 -64.33 -20.28 17.29
N GLY A 809 -63.96 -20.10 16.02
CA GLY A 809 -62.82 -20.72 15.36
C GLY A 809 -63.20 -21.35 14.03
N TYR A 810 -62.21 -21.87 13.32
CA TYR A 810 -62.33 -22.37 11.95
C TYR A 810 -61.58 -23.69 11.79
N GLU A 811 -62.08 -24.59 10.96
CA GLU A 811 -61.36 -25.79 10.55
C GLU A 811 -60.73 -25.59 9.18
N VAL A 812 -59.40 -25.71 9.13
CA VAL A 812 -58.57 -25.54 7.93
C VAL A 812 -58.22 -26.92 7.39
N TRP A 813 -58.49 -27.17 6.12
CA TRP A 813 -58.16 -28.41 5.42
C TRP A 813 -57.33 -28.12 4.19
N ILE A 814 -56.05 -28.53 4.19
CA ILE A 814 -55.12 -28.38 3.07
C ILE A 814 -54.84 -29.76 2.46
N SER A 815 -54.89 -29.87 1.14
CA SER A 815 -54.49 -31.08 0.39
C SER A 815 -53.36 -30.74 -0.59
N ASN A 816 -52.32 -31.58 -0.64
CA ASN A 816 -51.21 -31.42 -1.57
C ASN A 816 -51.51 -32.16 -2.88
N VAL A 817 -51.86 -31.39 -3.91
CA VAL A 817 -52.23 -31.88 -5.24
C VAL A 817 -51.01 -32.36 -6.04
N SER A 818 -49.79 -31.96 -5.66
CA SER A 818 -48.55 -32.49 -6.25
C SER A 818 -48.28 -33.93 -5.83
N THR A 819 -48.41 -34.22 -4.53
CA THR A 819 -48.15 -35.54 -3.95
C THR A 819 -49.38 -36.44 -3.87
N HIS A 820 -50.56 -35.92 -4.25
CA HIS A 820 -51.87 -36.57 -4.10
C HIS A 820 -52.26 -36.86 -2.63
N THR A 821 -51.71 -36.09 -1.68
CA THR A 821 -51.93 -36.28 -0.23
C THR A 821 -53.13 -35.45 0.24
N ASN A 822 -54.18 -36.11 0.74
CA ASN A 822 -55.41 -35.47 1.21
C ASN A 822 -55.95 -36.16 2.49
N PRO A 823 -56.03 -35.47 3.64
CA PRO A 823 -55.43 -34.16 3.92
C PRO A 823 -53.90 -34.25 3.92
N TYR A 824 -53.23 -33.17 3.51
CA TYR A 824 -51.80 -32.95 3.77
C TYR A 824 -51.60 -32.30 5.14
N LEU A 825 -52.45 -31.32 5.47
CA LEU A 825 -52.50 -30.67 6.78
C LEU A 825 -53.97 -30.41 7.14
N ARG A 826 -54.33 -30.63 8.39
CA ARG A 826 -55.63 -30.24 8.95
C ARG A 826 -55.43 -29.60 10.31
N ALA A 827 -55.96 -28.39 10.50
CA ALA A 827 -55.76 -27.59 11.70
C ALA A 827 -57.05 -26.92 12.16
N ILE A 828 -57.04 -26.43 13.40
CA ILE A 828 -58.08 -25.54 13.94
C ILE A 828 -57.43 -24.18 14.17
N ALA A 829 -57.99 -23.14 13.57
CA ALA A 829 -57.60 -21.75 13.81
C ALA A 829 -58.60 -21.09 14.77
N SER A 830 -58.12 -20.21 15.65
CA SER A 830 -58.96 -19.40 16.55
C SER A 830 -59.41 -18.07 15.91
N THR A 831 -58.84 -17.71 14.76
CA THR A 831 -59.03 -16.46 14.00
C THR A 831 -59.34 -16.77 12.53
N ASN A 832 -59.67 -15.76 11.73
CA ASN A 832 -59.91 -15.83 10.29
C ASN A 832 -58.65 -16.09 9.42
N SER A 833 -57.54 -16.54 10.03
CA SER A 833 -56.25 -16.75 9.38
C SER A 833 -55.53 -18.00 9.90
N PHE A 834 -54.69 -18.61 9.06
CA PHE A 834 -53.86 -19.75 9.43
C PHE A 834 -52.54 -19.80 8.67
N THR A 835 -51.43 -19.81 9.42
CA THR A 835 -50.07 -19.98 8.92
C THR A 835 -49.57 -21.39 9.27
N PRO A 836 -49.14 -22.23 8.30
CA PRO A 836 -48.54 -23.53 8.58
C PRO A 836 -47.28 -23.44 9.46
N THR A 837 -47.20 -24.24 10.53
CA THR A 837 -46.03 -24.28 11.44
C THR A 837 -44.83 -25.04 10.87
N THR A 838 -45.00 -25.67 9.71
CA THR A 838 -44.00 -26.41 8.94
C THR A 838 -44.16 -26.07 7.48
N ASP A 839 -43.05 -26.02 6.74
CA ASP A 839 -43.05 -25.70 5.32
C ASP A 839 -43.96 -26.64 4.52
N LEU A 840 -44.90 -26.07 3.76
CA LEU A 840 -45.66 -26.85 2.78
C LEU A 840 -44.71 -27.36 1.69
N GLY A 841 -43.72 -26.54 1.32
CA GLY A 841 -42.81 -26.78 0.20
C GLY A 841 -43.48 -26.52 -1.16
N ILE A 842 -42.66 -26.40 -2.22
CA ILE A 842 -43.18 -26.09 -3.55
C ILE A 842 -44.19 -27.13 -4.04
N GLY A 843 -45.28 -26.64 -4.63
CA GLY A 843 -46.38 -27.50 -5.00
C GLY A 843 -47.70 -26.79 -5.19
N MET A 844 -48.70 -27.52 -5.67
CA MET A 844 -50.08 -27.06 -5.81
C MET A 844 -50.91 -27.57 -4.63
N TYR A 845 -51.67 -26.70 -3.99
CA TYR A 845 -52.47 -27.00 -2.81
C TYR A 845 -53.93 -26.60 -3.03
N ASP A 846 -54.84 -27.48 -2.63
CA ASP A 846 -56.26 -27.17 -2.50
C ASP A 846 -56.58 -26.91 -1.03
N VAL A 847 -57.27 -25.82 -0.73
CA VAL A 847 -57.68 -25.46 0.63
C VAL A 847 -59.18 -25.22 0.74
N TRP A 848 -59.75 -25.71 1.85
CA TRP A 848 -61.12 -25.47 2.29
C TRP A 848 -61.11 -24.97 3.74
N ILE A 849 -62.04 -24.08 4.05
CA ILE A 849 -62.28 -23.52 5.39
C ILE A 849 -63.75 -23.77 5.76
N GLN A 850 -64.04 -24.13 7.02
CA GLN A 850 -65.41 -24.03 7.55
C GLN A 850 -65.41 -23.36 8.93
N ALA A 851 -66.36 -22.45 9.15
CA ALA A 851 -66.58 -21.84 10.46
C ALA A 851 -67.11 -22.87 11.47
N ILE A 852 -66.61 -22.80 12.70
CA ILE A 852 -67.06 -23.60 13.84
C ILE A 852 -67.77 -22.66 14.81
N MET A 853 -69.10 -22.74 14.89
CA MET A 853 -69.91 -21.89 15.76
C MET A 853 -69.85 -22.32 17.22
N PRO A 854 -70.06 -21.40 18.19
CA PRO A 854 -70.18 -21.70 19.60
C PRO A 854 -71.06 -22.92 19.88
N GLY A 855 -70.50 -23.92 20.58
CA GLY A 855 -71.10 -25.24 20.76
C GLY A 855 -70.58 -26.33 19.79
N GLY A 856 -69.67 -26.00 18.87
CA GLY A 856 -68.96 -26.97 18.02
C GLY A 856 -69.65 -27.33 16.71
N ASN A 857 -70.73 -26.62 16.35
CA ASN A 857 -71.43 -26.82 15.09
C ASN A 857 -70.62 -26.24 13.92
N ARG A 858 -70.35 -27.05 12.90
CA ARG A 858 -69.66 -26.61 11.68
C ARG A 858 -70.64 -26.09 10.65
N TRP A 859 -70.34 -24.96 10.02
CA TRP A 859 -71.12 -24.44 8.90
C TRP A 859 -70.66 -25.02 7.55
N ALA A 860 -71.22 -24.52 6.44
CA ALA A 860 -70.81 -24.97 5.11
C ALA A 860 -69.31 -24.68 4.87
N TRP A 861 -68.61 -25.63 4.25
CA TRP A 861 -67.28 -25.38 3.70
C TRP A 861 -67.32 -24.25 2.68
N SER A 862 -66.29 -23.42 2.70
CA SER A 862 -65.97 -22.44 1.69
C SER A 862 -65.92 -23.07 0.28
N LYS A 863 -66.05 -22.23 -0.73
CA LYS A 863 -65.59 -22.60 -2.07
C LYS A 863 -64.08 -22.87 -1.99
N MET A 864 -63.65 -24.04 -2.46
CA MET A 864 -62.23 -24.38 -2.56
C MET A 864 -61.49 -23.32 -3.38
N ILE A 865 -60.35 -22.87 -2.86
CA ILE A 865 -59.34 -22.20 -3.69
C ILE A 865 -58.13 -23.11 -3.84
N ARG A 866 -57.49 -22.98 -5.01
CA ARG A 866 -56.26 -23.65 -5.36
C ARG A 866 -55.17 -22.60 -5.45
N PHE A 867 -54.10 -22.78 -4.67
CA PHE A 867 -52.91 -21.92 -4.72
C PHE A 867 -51.66 -22.76 -4.99
N ARG A 868 -50.59 -22.08 -5.40
CA ARG A 868 -49.32 -22.72 -5.72
C ARG A 868 -48.17 -22.07 -4.97
N VAL A 869 -47.41 -22.86 -4.24
CA VAL A 869 -46.11 -22.46 -3.67
C VAL A 869 -45.07 -22.63 -4.77
N GLU A 870 -44.42 -21.52 -5.15
CA GLU A 870 -43.42 -21.42 -6.21
C GLU A 870 -42.07 -20.86 -5.73
N THR A 871 -41.79 -20.91 -4.42
CA THR A 871 -40.55 -20.43 -3.78
C THR A 871 -39.30 -20.64 -4.65
N PRO A 872 -38.52 -19.59 -4.94
CA PRO A 872 -37.30 -19.71 -5.71
C PRO A 872 -36.23 -20.51 -4.97
N VAL A 873 -35.27 -21.06 -5.70
CA VAL A 873 -34.08 -21.71 -5.13
C VAL A 873 -33.05 -20.64 -4.76
N ALA A 874 -32.41 -20.77 -3.58
CA ALA A 874 -31.25 -19.98 -3.21
C ALA A 874 -29.97 -20.72 -3.64
N ILE A 875 -29.32 -20.22 -4.70
CA ILE A 875 -27.99 -20.69 -5.13
C ILE A 875 -26.93 -20.07 -4.21
N THR A 876 -25.95 -20.88 -3.78
CA THR A 876 -24.74 -20.38 -3.11
C THR A 876 -23.93 -19.51 -4.09
N GLU A 877 -23.29 -18.44 -3.61
CA GLU A 877 -22.55 -17.54 -4.48
C GLU A 877 -21.37 -18.26 -5.17
N PRO A 878 -21.32 -18.31 -6.52
CA PRO A 878 -20.15 -18.82 -7.22
C PRO A 878 -19.07 -17.73 -7.29
N THR A 879 -17.79 -18.10 -7.23
CA THR A 879 -16.70 -17.20 -7.59
C THR A 879 -16.92 -16.68 -9.01
N PHE A 880 -16.73 -15.38 -9.26
CA PHE A 880 -17.04 -14.79 -10.56
C PHE A 880 -16.23 -15.44 -11.69
N PHE A 881 -14.96 -15.73 -11.45
CA PHE A 881 -14.13 -16.53 -12.35
C PHE A 881 -14.24 -18.02 -12.03
N GLN A 882 -14.30 -18.84 -13.08
CA GLN A 882 -14.32 -20.30 -13.04
C GLN A 882 -13.21 -20.84 -13.95
N ASP A 883 -12.17 -21.39 -13.34
CA ASP A 883 -10.98 -21.97 -13.99
C ASP A 883 -11.25 -23.32 -14.68
N THR A 884 -12.48 -23.82 -14.60
CA THR A 884 -12.91 -25.09 -15.17
C THR A 884 -14.05 -24.88 -16.17
N ALA A 885 -14.01 -25.65 -17.27
CA ALA A 885 -15.10 -25.68 -18.24
C ALA A 885 -16.36 -26.39 -17.70
N ARG A 886 -16.25 -27.06 -16.54
CA ARG A 886 -17.32 -27.79 -15.86
C ARG A 886 -17.40 -27.39 -14.38
N PRO A 887 -17.80 -26.15 -14.08
CA PRO A 887 -17.94 -25.68 -12.71
C PRO A 887 -19.01 -26.49 -11.95
N VAL A 888 -18.94 -26.42 -10.62
CA VAL A 888 -19.92 -27.01 -9.72
C VAL A 888 -20.75 -25.89 -9.11
N PHE A 889 -22.07 -26.02 -9.17
CA PHE A 889 -23.00 -25.09 -8.53
C PHE A 889 -23.76 -25.79 -7.42
N GLU A 890 -23.87 -25.13 -6.27
CA GLU A 890 -24.58 -25.63 -5.10
C GLU A 890 -25.72 -24.69 -4.71
N TRP A 891 -26.76 -25.24 -4.09
CA TRP A 891 -27.92 -24.49 -3.64
C TRP A 891 -28.56 -25.11 -2.41
N GLN A 892 -29.34 -24.33 -1.67
CA GLN A 892 -30.03 -24.84 -0.49
C GLN A 892 -31.14 -25.85 -0.85
N PRO A 893 -31.31 -26.93 -0.06
CA PRO A 893 -32.42 -27.87 -0.25
C PRO A 893 -33.77 -27.16 -0.20
N LEU A 894 -34.63 -27.41 -1.18
CA LEU A 894 -35.94 -26.73 -1.30
C LEU A 894 -37.07 -27.71 -0.96
N PRO A 895 -37.77 -27.54 0.18
CA PRO A 895 -38.89 -28.42 0.53
C PRO A 895 -39.93 -28.50 -0.59
N GLY A 896 -40.51 -29.70 -0.78
CA GLY A 896 -41.48 -30.00 -1.85
C GLY A 896 -40.88 -30.26 -3.25
N ALA A 897 -39.62 -29.89 -3.51
CA ALA A 897 -38.95 -30.24 -4.75
C ALA A 897 -38.59 -31.75 -4.78
N VAL A 898 -38.85 -32.41 -5.90
CA VAL A 898 -38.41 -33.81 -6.15
C VAL A 898 -37.21 -33.89 -7.09
N ARG A 899 -36.91 -32.79 -7.79
CA ARG A 899 -35.73 -32.53 -8.63
C ARG A 899 -35.70 -31.04 -8.99
N TYR A 900 -34.65 -30.59 -9.66
CA TYR A 900 -34.45 -29.22 -10.11
C TYR A 900 -34.36 -29.11 -11.63
N ASP A 901 -34.69 -27.93 -12.14
CA ASP A 901 -34.49 -27.48 -13.52
C ASP A 901 -33.45 -26.35 -13.44
N VAL A 902 -32.25 -26.62 -13.97
CA VAL A 902 -31.09 -25.73 -14.01
C VAL A 902 -30.97 -25.16 -15.42
N TRP A 903 -30.74 -23.86 -15.53
CA TRP A 903 -30.65 -23.13 -16.78
C TRP A 903 -29.42 -22.23 -16.77
N ILE A 904 -28.53 -22.40 -17.75
CA ILE A 904 -27.38 -21.51 -17.98
C ILE A 904 -27.56 -20.85 -19.35
N SER A 905 -27.28 -19.55 -19.43
CA SER A 905 -27.22 -18.78 -20.69
C SER A 905 -25.86 -18.12 -20.84
N ASN A 906 -25.33 -18.11 -22.07
CA ASN A 906 -24.10 -17.40 -22.44
C ASN A 906 -24.47 -15.96 -22.83
N THR A 907 -24.00 -14.96 -22.08
CA THR A 907 -24.34 -13.56 -22.33
C THR A 907 -23.52 -12.95 -23.46
N THR A 908 -22.26 -13.36 -23.64
CA THR A 908 -21.37 -12.90 -24.73
C THR A 908 -21.94 -13.19 -26.12
N THR A 909 -22.63 -14.32 -26.29
CA THR A 909 -23.20 -14.77 -27.58
C THR A 909 -24.72 -14.68 -27.65
N GLY A 910 -25.39 -14.31 -26.55
CA GLY A 910 -26.85 -14.29 -26.42
C GLY A 910 -27.52 -15.68 -26.41
N GLN A 911 -26.77 -16.79 -26.35
CA GLN A 911 -27.34 -18.14 -26.35
C GLN A 911 -28.05 -18.44 -25.02
N SER A 912 -29.37 -18.63 -25.07
CA SER A 912 -30.23 -18.79 -23.89
C SER A 912 -31.31 -19.86 -24.13
N PRO A 913 -31.22 -21.05 -23.51
CA PRO A 913 -30.08 -21.57 -22.74
C PRO A 913 -28.92 -22.04 -23.64
N ILE A 914 -27.72 -22.12 -23.07
CA ILE A 914 -26.61 -22.94 -23.59
C ILE A 914 -26.57 -24.33 -22.94
N VAL A 915 -26.90 -24.42 -21.65
CA VAL A 915 -27.09 -25.69 -20.92
C VAL A 915 -28.41 -25.63 -20.17
N ARG A 916 -29.17 -26.73 -20.21
CA ARG A 916 -30.36 -26.90 -19.38
C ARG A 916 -30.56 -28.35 -18.97
N ASP A 917 -30.66 -28.60 -17.67
CA ASP A 917 -30.92 -29.93 -17.09
C ASP A 917 -32.19 -29.88 -16.24
N MET A 918 -33.20 -30.68 -16.61
CA MET A 918 -34.52 -30.70 -15.97
C MET A 918 -34.70 -31.84 -14.95
N ASN A 919 -33.63 -32.57 -14.62
CA ASN A 919 -33.71 -33.83 -13.87
C ASN A 919 -32.74 -33.93 -12.68
N VAL A 920 -32.16 -32.82 -12.24
CA VAL A 920 -31.15 -32.80 -11.16
C VAL A 920 -31.80 -33.18 -9.82
N THR A 921 -31.43 -34.31 -9.22
CA THR A 921 -31.96 -34.75 -7.91
C THR A 921 -31.05 -34.39 -6.72
N SER A 922 -29.93 -33.73 -6.98
CA SER A 922 -28.95 -33.26 -6.00
C SER A 922 -29.14 -31.76 -5.73
N THR A 923 -28.55 -31.27 -4.64
CA THR A 923 -28.36 -29.84 -4.34
C THR A 923 -26.98 -29.31 -4.70
N SER A 924 -26.10 -30.20 -5.16
CA SER A 924 -24.80 -29.90 -5.78
C SER A 924 -24.76 -30.53 -7.16
N TRP A 925 -24.42 -29.75 -8.19
CA TRP A 925 -24.49 -30.14 -9.59
C TRP A 925 -23.31 -29.60 -10.38
N GLN A 926 -22.54 -30.51 -10.99
CA GLN A 926 -21.50 -30.16 -11.96
C GLN A 926 -22.11 -30.00 -13.36
N VAL A 927 -21.67 -28.99 -14.11
CA VAL A 927 -22.12 -28.81 -15.51
C VAL A 927 -21.75 -30.06 -16.34
N PRO A 928 -22.72 -30.74 -17.00
CA PRO A 928 -22.51 -32.05 -17.63
C PRO A 928 -21.75 -32.00 -18.97
N THR A 929 -21.56 -30.80 -19.52
CA THR A 929 -20.88 -30.53 -20.78
C THR A 929 -19.96 -29.34 -20.59
N ASP A 930 -18.82 -29.33 -21.27
CA ASP A 930 -17.88 -28.22 -21.22
C ASP A 930 -18.53 -26.92 -21.70
N LEU A 931 -18.26 -25.81 -21.01
CA LEU A 931 -18.65 -24.47 -21.39
C LEU A 931 -17.49 -23.76 -22.13
N PRO A 932 -17.76 -23.05 -23.24
CA PRO A 932 -16.80 -22.12 -23.84
C PRO A 932 -16.29 -21.07 -22.84
N ILE A 933 -15.06 -20.57 -23.04
CA ILE A 933 -14.62 -19.31 -22.41
C ILE A 933 -15.58 -18.18 -22.84
N SER A 934 -16.29 -17.61 -21.87
CA SER A 934 -17.37 -16.61 -22.05
C SER A 934 -17.94 -16.17 -20.71
N ASN A 935 -18.76 -15.12 -20.75
CA ASN A 935 -19.61 -14.69 -19.64
C ASN A 935 -20.95 -15.45 -19.65
N TYR A 936 -21.45 -15.78 -18.47
CA TYR A 936 -22.63 -16.62 -18.25
C TYR A 936 -23.56 -16.07 -17.17
N ARG A 937 -24.81 -16.55 -17.21
CA ARG A 937 -25.82 -16.40 -16.16
C ARG A 937 -26.45 -17.75 -15.86
N ILE A 938 -26.61 -18.09 -14.59
CA ILE A 938 -27.29 -19.29 -14.11
C ILE A 938 -28.58 -18.94 -13.35
N TRP A 939 -29.58 -19.80 -13.53
CA TRP A 939 -30.81 -19.87 -12.74
C TRP A 939 -31.11 -21.32 -12.37
N VAL A 940 -31.68 -21.54 -11.19
CA VAL A 940 -32.15 -22.86 -10.74
C VAL A 940 -33.59 -22.74 -10.22
N ARG A 941 -34.43 -23.75 -10.46
CA ARG A 941 -35.76 -23.86 -9.83
C ARG A 941 -36.08 -25.29 -9.42
N GLY A 942 -36.85 -25.44 -8.34
CA GLY A 942 -37.40 -26.74 -7.96
C GLY A 942 -38.56 -27.17 -8.88
N ILE A 943 -38.69 -28.48 -9.08
CA ILE A 943 -39.83 -29.14 -9.74
C ILE A 943 -40.62 -29.92 -8.68
N ASP A 944 -41.93 -29.68 -8.59
CA ASP A 944 -42.81 -30.38 -7.65
C ASP A 944 -43.07 -31.84 -8.05
N ALA A 945 -43.62 -32.64 -7.12
CA ALA A 945 -43.98 -34.04 -7.36
C ALA A 945 -45.03 -34.24 -8.49
N GLY A 946 -45.74 -33.18 -8.90
CA GLY A 946 -46.64 -33.16 -10.06
C GLY A 946 -45.96 -32.79 -11.38
N GLY A 947 -44.64 -32.60 -11.39
CA GLY A 947 -43.84 -32.24 -12.56
C GLY A 947 -43.84 -30.77 -12.93
N ARG A 948 -44.29 -29.87 -12.03
CA ARG A 948 -44.41 -28.42 -12.30
C ARG A 948 -43.25 -27.65 -11.67
N GLY A 949 -42.54 -26.85 -12.46
CA GLY A 949 -41.43 -26.01 -11.97
C GLY A 949 -41.89 -24.73 -11.27
N GLY A 950 -41.30 -24.39 -10.13
CA GLY A 950 -41.54 -23.14 -9.40
C GLY A 950 -40.91 -21.92 -10.10
N GLN A 951 -40.69 -20.84 -9.35
CA GLN A 951 -39.94 -19.70 -9.85
C GLN A 951 -38.45 -20.01 -9.93
N TRP A 952 -37.79 -19.31 -10.85
CA TRP A 952 -36.35 -19.28 -10.95
C TRP A 952 -35.73 -18.55 -9.76
N SER A 953 -34.55 -18.99 -9.35
CA SER A 953 -33.67 -18.29 -8.43
C SER A 953 -33.44 -16.83 -8.84
N VAL A 954 -32.92 -16.04 -7.91
CA VAL A 954 -32.15 -14.85 -8.28
C VAL A 954 -31.06 -15.28 -9.27
N MET A 955 -30.82 -14.46 -10.29
CA MET A 955 -29.83 -14.69 -11.33
C MET A 955 -28.43 -14.55 -10.76
N LYS A 956 -27.52 -15.48 -11.06
CA LYS A 956 -26.09 -15.38 -10.70
C LYS A 956 -25.21 -15.36 -11.94
N THR A 957 -24.18 -14.52 -11.92
CA THR A 957 -23.21 -14.34 -13.00
C THR A 957 -21.91 -15.08 -12.71
N PHE A 958 -21.30 -15.66 -13.75
CA PHE A 958 -19.95 -16.21 -13.70
C PHE A 958 -19.30 -16.14 -15.09
N ARG A 959 -17.98 -16.25 -15.16
CA ARG A 959 -17.19 -16.27 -16.38
C ARG A 959 -16.29 -17.50 -16.36
N VAL A 960 -16.37 -18.31 -17.41
CA VAL A 960 -15.47 -19.45 -17.61
C VAL A 960 -14.17 -18.94 -18.22
N THR A 961 -13.04 -19.24 -17.60
CA THR A 961 -11.71 -18.82 -18.01
C THR A 961 -10.71 -19.98 -18.07
N THR A 962 -11.19 -21.21 -18.26
CA THR A 962 -10.41 -22.46 -18.33
C THR A 962 -9.03 -22.32 -18.99
N PRO A 963 -7.92 -22.44 -18.23
CA PRO A 963 -6.59 -22.38 -18.81
C PRO A 963 -6.27 -23.67 -19.58
N PRO A 964 -5.45 -23.61 -20.65
CA PRO A 964 -4.91 -24.82 -21.27
C PRO A 964 -3.91 -25.50 -20.34
N ALA A 965 -3.94 -26.83 -20.26
CA ALA A 965 -2.94 -27.59 -19.51
C ALA A 965 -1.68 -27.83 -20.37
N PRO A 966 -0.47 -27.45 -19.92
CA PRO A 966 0.77 -27.76 -20.60
C PRO A 966 1.02 -29.28 -20.74
N VAL A 967 1.57 -29.72 -21.86
CA VAL A 967 1.89 -31.14 -22.16
C VAL A 967 3.39 -31.36 -22.41
N GLY A 968 4.07 -30.39 -23.03
CA GLY A 968 5.52 -30.43 -23.24
C GLY A 968 6.06 -29.11 -23.81
N PRO A 969 7.34 -28.75 -23.62
CA PRO A 969 8.27 -29.36 -22.66
C PRO A 969 7.86 -29.08 -21.21
N LEU A 970 7.96 -30.08 -20.33
CA LEU A 970 7.66 -29.96 -18.88
C LEU A 970 8.90 -30.06 -17.99
N ALA A 971 10.09 -30.13 -18.59
CA ALA A 971 11.37 -30.27 -17.93
C ALA A 971 12.51 -29.85 -18.89
N SER A 972 13.66 -29.55 -18.32
CA SER A 972 14.88 -29.14 -19.02
C SER A 972 15.30 -30.13 -20.12
N THR A 973 15.88 -29.66 -21.23
CA THR A 973 16.06 -30.44 -22.46
C THR A 973 17.33 -30.05 -23.24
N PHE A 974 17.86 -30.99 -24.03
CA PHE A 974 18.89 -30.72 -25.05
C PHE A 974 18.31 -30.28 -26.41
N ASP A 975 16.99 -30.38 -26.61
CA ASP A 975 16.34 -29.88 -27.82
C ASP A 975 16.23 -28.35 -27.76
N ARG A 976 17.03 -27.67 -28.61
CA ARG A 976 17.02 -26.21 -28.75
C ARG A 976 15.88 -25.70 -29.65
N THR A 977 15.13 -26.59 -30.29
CA THR A 977 13.94 -26.31 -31.09
C THR A 977 12.69 -26.99 -30.50
N PRO A 978 12.41 -26.79 -29.20
CA PRO A 978 11.37 -27.56 -28.52
C PRO A 978 10.00 -27.32 -29.18
N THR A 979 9.20 -28.39 -29.21
CA THR A 979 7.78 -28.30 -29.54
C THR A 979 6.99 -28.08 -28.25
N PHE A 980 6.38 -26.91 -28.15
CA PHE A 980 5.45 -26.54 -27.11
C PHE A 980 4.09 -27.16 -27.46
N GLU A 981 3.53 -27.99 -26.59
CA GLU A 981 2.26 -28.71 -26.77
C GLU A 981 1.36 -28.52 -25.55
N TRP A 982 0.05 -28.36 -25.77
CA TRP A 982 -0.93 -28.18 -24.69
C TRP A 982 -2.25 -28.91 -24.95
N ALA A 983 -2.99 -29.20 -23.88
CA ALA A 983 -4.30 -29.80 -23.95
C ALA A 983 -5.32 -28.83 -24.58
N PRO A 984 -6.29 -29.33 -25.38
CA PRO A 984 -7.32 -28.49 -25.98
C PRO A 984 -8.27 -27.92 -24.92
N VAL A 985 -8.42 -26.60 -24.89
CA VAL A 985 -9.50 -25.94 -24.16
C VAL A 985 -10.79 -26.01 -24.99
N PRO A 986 -11.91 -26.50 -24.43
CA PRO A 986 -13.18 -26.58 -25.14
C PRO A 986 -13.63 -25.24 -25.72
N PHE A 987 -13.96 -25.24 -27.01
CA PHE A 987 -14.47 -24.09 -27.77
C PHE A 987 -13.56 -22.85 -27.81
N ALA A 988 -12.26 -23.00 -27.52
CA ALA A 988 -11.27 -21.97 -27.84
C ALA A 988 -11.28 -21.66 -29.34
N THR A 989 -11.33 -20.38 -29.69
CA THR A 989 -11.27 -19.90 -31.08
C THR A 989 -9.82 -19.78 -31.56
N SER A 990 -8.91 -19.48 -30.65
CA SER A 990 -7.46 -19.49 -30.83
C SER A 990 -6.72 -19.64 -29.50
N TYR A 991 -5.40 -19.78 -29.56
CA TYR A 991 -4.50 -19.72 -28.42
C TYR A 991 -3.47 -18.61 -28.61
N THR A 992 -2.93 -18.11 -27.50
CA THR A 992 -1.71 -17.31 -27.48
C THR A 992 -0.65 -18.03 -26.63
N LEU A 993 0.48 -18.36 -27.24
CA LEU A 993 1.66 -18.89 -26.57
C LEU A 993 2.61 -17.73 -26.21
N SER A 994 3.20 -17.80 -25.02
CA SER A 994 4.28 -16.95 -24.53
C SER A 994 5.47 -17.84 -24.16
N VAL A 995 6.65 -17.54 -24.69
CA VAL A 995 7.94 -18.18 -24.36
C VAL A 995 8.92 -17.08 -24.00
N LYS A 996 9.56 -17.24 -22.83
CA LYS A 996 9.79 -16.14 -21.89
C LYS A 996 11.18 -16.42 -21.25
N ASN A 997 12.25 -15.76 -21.74
CA ASN A 997 13.65 -16.08 -21.38
C ASN A 997 14.05 -15.51 -20.01
N LEU A 998 14.00 -16.39 -19.01
CA LEU A 998 14.18 -16.09 -17.59
C LEU A 998 15.52 -15.44 -17.23
N ASN A 999 16.55 -15.62 -18.06
CA ASN A 999 17.88 -15.05 -17.81
C ASN A 999 18.06 -13.60 -18.30
N THR A 1000 17.20 -13.09 -19.20
CA THR A 1000 17.52 -11.87 -19.97
C THR A 1000 16.40 -10.85 -20.06
N GLY A 1001 15.34 -10.98 -19.27
CA GLY A 1001 14.20 -10.07 -19.38
C GLY A 1001 13.28 -10.30 -20.59
N ALA A 1002 13.64 -11.10 -21.62
CA ALA A 1002 13.04 -11.04 -22.97
C ALA A 1002 11.97 -12.11 -23.35
N GLU A 1003 10.89 -11.71 -24.03
CA GLU A 1003 9.79 -12.60 -24.51
C GLU A 1003 10.14 -13.12 -25.91
N VAL A 1004 11.07 -14.07 -25.97
CA VAL A 1004 11.62 -14.60 -27.24
C VAL A 1004 10.55 -15.01 -28.26
N HIS A 1005 9.39 -15.51 -27.81
CA HIS A 1005 8.25 -15.77 -28.69
C HIS A 1005 6.89 -15.46 -28.04
N ARG A 1006 6.18 -14.47 -28.56
CA ARG A 1006 4.74 -14.25 -28.32
C ARG A 1006 3.95 -14.58 -29.59
N VAL A 1007 3.16 -15.66 -29.56
CA VAL A 1007 2.52 -16.22 -30.76
C VAL A 1007 1.01 -16.29 -30.57
N THR A 1008 0.31 -15.27 -31.06
CA THR A 1008 -1.15 -15.12 -30.97
C THR A 1008 -1.87 -15.83 -32.13
N GLY A 1009 -3.18 -16.07 -31.97
CA GLY A 1009 -4.02 -16.57 -33.07
C GLY A 1009 -3.79 -18.03 -33.46
N LEU A 1010 -3.09 -18.82 -32.64
CA LEU A 1010 -2.79 -20.22 -32.94
C LEU A 1010 -4.06 -21.08 -32.95
N THR A 1011 -4.16 -21.96 -33.94
CA THR A 1011 -5.27 -22.93 -34.09
C THR A 1011 -4.80 -24.39 -34.00
N SER A 1012 -3.49 -24.62 -33.96
CA SER A 1012 -2.89 -25.88 -33.52
C SER A 1012 -2.82 -25.95 -31.99
N LEU A 1013 -2.74 -27.17 -31.45
CA LEU A 1013 -2.47 -27.45 -30.03
C LEU A 1013 -0.97 -27.57 -29.72
N SER A 1014 -0.15 -27.18 -30.69
CA SER A 1014 1.29 -27.34 -30.69
C SER A 1014 1.95 -26.24 -31.52
N TRP A 1015 3.14 -25.81 -31.12
CA TRP A 1015 3.98 -24.88 -31.85
C TRP A 1015 5.46 -25.20 -31.60
N THR A 1016 6.26 -25.33 -32.66
CA THR A 1016 7.69 -25.63 -32.58
C THR A 1016 8.50 -24.36 -32.77
N ALA A 1017 9.51 -24.13 -31.92
CA ALA A 1017 10.40 -22.98 -32.08
C ALA A 1017 11.07 -23.01 -33.48
N PRO A 1018 10.94 -21.95 -34.30
CA PRO A 1018 11.41 -21.93 -35.69
C PRO A 1018 12.93 -21.74 -35.80
N THR A 1019 13.58 -21.44 -34.68
CA THR A 1019 15.01 -21.14 -34.53
C THR A 1019 15.47 -21.75 -33.20
N ASN A 1020 16.76 -22.06 -33.10
CA ASN A 1020 17.33 -22.51 -31.83
C ASN A 1020 17.14 -21.45 -30.74
N LEU A 1021 16.54 -21.84 -29.62
CA LEU A 1021 16.65 -21.13 -28.35
C LEU A 1021 18.09 -21.26 -27.83
N PRO A 1022 18.72 -20.17 -27.36
CA PRO A 1022 19.97 -20.21 -26.59
C PRO A 1022 19.91 -21.09 -25.34
N ASP A 1023 21.08 -21.38 -24.76
CA ASP A 1023 21.19 -22.21 -23.55
C ASP A 1023 20.88 -21.39 -22.28
N ALA A 1024 19.59 -21.29 -21.96
CA ALA A 1024 19.06 -20.48 -20.87
C ALA A 1024 17.84 -21.15 -20.21
N PHE A 1025 17.38 -20.58 -19.09
CA PHE A 1025 16.07 -20.88 -18.55
C PHE A 1025 14.98 -20.19 -19.38
N TYR A 1026 13.87 -20.90 -19.59
CA TYR A 1026 12.67 -20.38 -20.23
C TYR A 1026 11.47 -20.73 -19.39
N ARG A 1027 10.67 -19.71 -19.07
CA ARG A 1027 9.26 -19.89 -18.77
C ARG A 1027 8.50 -20.05 -20.08
N TRP A 1028 7.44 -20.84 -20.06
CA TRP A 1028 6.39 -20.73 -21.08
C TRP A 1028 5.00 -20.87 -20.49
N GLN A 1029 4.05 -20.15 -21.09
CA GLN A 1029 2.64 -20.13 -20.73
C GLN A 1029 1.79 -20.04 -21.98
N VAL A 1030 0.57 -20.59 -21.94
CA VAL A 1030 -0.38 -20.51 -23.04
C VAL A 1030 -1.76 -20.14 -22.51
N VAL A 1031 -2.47 -19.24 -23.19
CA VAL A 1031 -3.85 -18.84 -22.88
C VAL A 1031 -4.77 -19.21 -24.05
N ALA A 1032 -5.97 -19.67 -23.75
CA ALA A 1032 -7.03 -19.85 -24.74
C ALA A 1032 -7.87 -18.57 -24.88
N THR A 1033 -8.22 -18.21 -26.12
CA THR A 1033 -9.17 -17.14 -26.41
C THR A 1033 -10.53 -17.76 -26.74
N GLY A 1034 -11.57 -17.32 -26.05
CA GLY A 1034 -12.94 -17.81 -26.17
C GLY A 1034 -13.74 -17.17 -27.30
N LEU A 1035 -15.06 -17.25 -27.15
CA LEU A 1035 -16.02 -16.59 -28.04
C LEU A 1035 -16.09 -15.09 -27.69
N GLY A 1036 -16.19 -14.23 -28.70
CA GLY A 1036 -16.18 -12.77 -28.52
C GLY A 1036 -14.81 -12.19 -28.14
N ASN A 1037 -13.72 -12.88 -28.50
CA ASN A 1037 -12.33 -12.52 -28.17
C ASN A 1037 -12.00 -12.41 -26.67
N LEU A 1038 -12.86 -12.94 -25.79
CA LEU A 1038 -12.60 -12.96 -24.35
C LEU A 1038 -11.43 -13.91 -24.03
N PRO A 1039 -10.35 -13.47 -23.36
CA PRO A 1039 -9.30 -14.37 -22.90
C PRO A 1039 -9.81 -15.25 -21.75
N GLY A 1040 -9.29 -16.48 -21.66
CA GLY A 1040 -9.26 -17.25 -20.42
C GLY A 1040 -8.08 -16.83 -19.55
N ASN A 1041 -7.78 -17.63 -18.53
CA ASN A 1041 -6.57 -17.51 -17.72
C ASN A 1041 -5.40 -18.12 -18.50
N TRP A 1042 -4.19 -17.63 -18.22
CA TRP A 1042 -2.97 -18.31 -18.66
C TRP A 1042 -2.85 -19.68 -17.99
N SER A 1043 -2.20 -20.62 -18.67
CA SER A 1043 -1.73 -21.85 -18.06
C SER A 1043 -0.88 -21.57 -16.84
N ALA A 1044 -0.84 -22.55 -15.92
CA ALA A 1044 0.25 -22.62 -14.97
C ALA A 1044 1.59 -22.48 -15.74
N PRO A 1045 2.54 -21.67 -15.23
CA PRO A 1045 3.82 -21.51 -15.87
C PRO A 1045 4.63 -22.80 -15.82
N VAL A 1046 5.40 -23.02 -16.88
CA VAL A 1046 6.34 -24.15 -16.97
C VAL A 1046 7.73 -23.62 -17.26
N ASP A 1047 8.59 -23.75 -16.26
CA ASP A 1047 9.98 -23.32 -16.31
C ASP A 1047 10.88 -24.50 -16.63
N PHE A 1048 11.77 -24.34 -17.61
CA PHE A 1048 12.68 -25.39 -18.05
C PHE A 1048 13.97 -24.79 -18.62
N TYR A 1049 15.08 -25.53 -18.53
CA TYR A 1049 16.37 -25.11 -19.08
C TYR A 1049 16.62 -25.75 -20.46
N VAL A 1050 16.91 -24.94 -21.47
CA VAL A 1050 17.44 -25.38 -22.77
C VAL A 1050 18.94 -25.51 -22.65
N GLY A 1051 19.52 -26.66 -23.06
CA GLY A 1051 20.94 -26.99 -22.86
C GLY A 1051 21.20 -28.06 -21.79
N GLY A 1052 20.14 -28.69 -21.26
CA GLY A 1052 20.24 -29.96 -20.53
C GLY A 1052 20.74 -29.91 -19.08
N ARG A 1053 20.63 -28.78 -18.38
CA ARG A 1053 20.76 -28.70 -16.91
C ARG A 1053 19.69 -29.57 -16.22
N PRO A 1054 20.02 -30.42 -15.23
CA PRO A 1054 19.04 -31.06 -14.37
C PRO A 1054 18.80 -30.24 -13.10
N ASP A 1055 17.58 -30.31 -12.58
CA ASP A 1055 17.13 -29.56 -11.41
C ASP A 1055 16.57 -30.53 -10.35
N PHE A 1056 16.89 -30.33 -9.06
CA PHE A 1056 16.57 -31.30 -8.00
C PHE A 1056 15.07 -31.26 -7.62
N ILE A 1057 14.48 -32.44 -7.31
CA ILE A 1057 13.06 -32.58 -6.94
C ILE A 1057 12.86 -32.46 -5.42
N THR A 1058 13.84 -32.92 -4.64
CA THR A 1058 13.74 -33.01 -3.16
C THR A 1058 15.07 -32.67 -2.51
N GLN A 1059 15.05 -31.88 -1.43
CA GLN A 1059 16.21 -31.84 -0.53
C GLN A 1059 16.36 -33.18 0.22
N PRO A 1060 17.60 -33.65 0.49
CA PRO A 1060 17.84 -34.82 1.33
C PRO A 1060 17.28 -34.63 2.74
N GLY A 1061 16.42 -35.55 3.18
CA GLY A 1061 15.91 -35.53 4.56
C GLY A 1061 17.05 -35.65 5.57
N THR A 1062 17.20 -34.63 6.42
CA THR A 1062 18.35 -34.37 7.30
C THR A 1062 18.72 -35.48 8.27
N TYR A 1063 17.84 -36.45 8.50
CA TYR A 1063 18.04 -37.58 9.43
C TYR A 1063 18.57 -38.86 8.76
N SER A 1064 18.71 -38.90 7.43
CA SER A 1064 19.17 -40.12 6.72
C SER A 1064 20.66 -40.06 6.41
N THR A 1065 21.42 -41.04 6.88
CA THR A 1065 22.81 -41.27 6.46
C THR A 1065 22.91 -41.85 5.04
N THR A 1066 21.81 -42.37 4.47
CA THR A 1066 21.73 -42.85 3.07
C THR A 1066 20.50 -42.25 2.36
N PRO A 1067 20.47 -40.95 2.07
CA PRO A 1067 19.35 -40.31 1.41
C PRO A 1067 19.30 -40.72 -0.07
N THR A 1068 18.10 -40.87 -0.62
CA THR A 1068 17.90 -40.96 -2.07
C THR A 1068 17.69 -39.57 -2.62
N ILE A 1069 18.65 -39.11 -3.43
CA ILE A 1069 18.68 -37.82 -4.11
C ILE A 1069 17.96 -37.98 -5.45
N GLN A 1070 17.05 -37.07 -5.79
CA GLN A 1070 16.25 -37.13 -7.03
C GLN A 1070 16.28 -35.80 -7.77
N TRP A 1071 16.31 -35.85 -9.11
CA TRP A 1071 16.26 -34.68 -9.99
C TRP A 1071 15.32 -34.92 -11.17
N MET A 1072 14.95 -33.85 -11.87
CA MET A 1072 14.06 -33.91 -13.03
C MET A 1072 14.74 -34.61 -14.20
N ALA A 1073 13.96 -35.42 -14.93
CA ALA A 1073 14.45 -36.14 -16.11
C ALA A 1073 14.64 -35.17 -17.29
N VAL A 1074 15.90 -34.97 -17.67
CA VAL A 1074 16.29 -34.09 -18.79
C VAL A 1074 15.98 -34.70 -20.17
N GLY A 1075 15.26 -33.97 -21.01
CA GLY A 1075 14.93 -34.34 -22.38
C GLY A 1075 16.17 -34.57 -23.25
N GLY A 1076 16.27 -35.75 -23.88
CA GLY A 1076 17.42 -36.13 -24.73
C GLY A 1076 18.67 -36.63 -23.98
N ALA A 1077 18.65 -36.65 -22.64
CA ALA A 1077 19.72 -37.22 -21.83
C ALA A 1077 19.84 -38.75 -22.00
N ALA A 1078 21.08 -39.25 -22.00
CA ALA A 1078 21.39 -40.69 -21.98
C ALA A 1078 21.97 -41.16 -20.63
N ARG A 1079 22.59 -40.24 -19.88
CA ARG A 1079 23.12 -40.47 -18.53
C ARG A 1079 23.33 -39.15 -17.79
N TYR A 1080 23.57 -39.23 -16.50
CA TYR A 1080 23.93 -38.12 -15.62
C TYR A 1080 25.29 -38.33 -14.99
N GLU A 1081 25.90 -37.22 -14.60
CA GLU A 1081 27.11 -37.14 -13.80
C GLU A 1081 26.81 -36.36 -12.51
N ILE A 1082 27.20 -36.88 -11.36
CA ILE A 1082 27.00 -36.27 -10.03
C ILE A 1082 28.35 -36.10 -9.33
N GLN A 1083 28.54 -34.97 -8.66
CA GLN A 1083 29.65 -34.69 -7.74
C GLN A 1083 29.08 -34.33 -6.36
N ILE A 1084 29.69 -34.84 -5.30
CA ILE A 1084 29.38 -34.50 -3.89
C ILE A 1084 30.70 -34.22 -3.16
N ASP A 1085 30.77 -33.07 -2.49
CA ASP A 1085 31.84 -32.69 -1.56
C ASP A 1085 31.33 -32.75 -0.11
N ARG A 1086 32.24 -32.88 0.86
CA ARG A 1086 31.96 -32.70 2.30
C ARG A 1086 32.63 -31.41 2.80
N THR A 1087 31.82 -30.46 3.25
CA THR A 1087 32.25 -29.08 3.53
C THR A 1087 32.91 -28.92 4.90
N ASP A 1088 32.44 -29.62 5.94
CA ASP A 1088 32.92 -29.48 7.32
C ASP A 1088 34.40 -29.87 7.51
N ILE A 1089 34.94 -30.72 6.64
CA ILE A 1089 36.37 -31.06 6.56
C ILE A 1089 37.03 -30.66 5.22
N ARG A 1090 36.38 -29.78 4.44
CA ARG A 1090 36.85 -29.28 3.13
C ARG A 1090 37.28 -30.40 2.14
N GLN A 1091 36.61 -31.55 2.18
CA GLN A 1091 36.90 -32.70 1.33
C GLN A 1091 36.09 -32.66 0.02
N ASN A 1092 36.72 -32.16 -1.05
CA ASN A 1092 36.13 -32.17 -2.39
C ASN A 1092 36.14 -33.58 -3.01
N ASN A 1093 35.21 -33.85 -3.93
CA ASN A 1093 35.06 -35.12 -4.65
C ASN A 1093 34.93 -36.36 -3.74
N LEU A 1094 34.14 -36.27 -2.66
CA LEU A 1094 33.81 -37.41 -1.81
C LEU A 1094 33.07 -38.51 -2.60
N ILE A 1095 32.16 -38.11 -3.50
CA ILE A 1095 31.55 -38.99 -4.50
C ILE A 1095 31.59 -38.28 -5.85
N HIS A 1096 32.05 -38.98 -6.90
CA HIS A 1096 31.98 -38.51 -8.29
C HIS A 1096 31.66 -39.70 -9.21
N LEU A 1097 30.52 -39.65 -9.91
CA LEU A 1097 30.02 -40.75 -10.75
C LEU A 1097 29.43 -40.20 -12.05
N SER A 1098 29.81 -40.74 -13.22
CA SER A 1098 29.54 -40.14 -14.54
C SER A 1098 28.70 -40.99 -15.53
N ASN A 1099 28.03 -42.04 -15.02
CA ASN A 1099 27.26 -42.98 -15.84
C ASN A 1099 25.92 -43.39 -15.19
N LEU A 1100 25.24 -42.47 -14.49
CA LEU A 1100 23.94 -42.75 -13.89
C LEU A 1100 22.85 -42.69 -14.97
N THR A 1101 22.16 -43.80 -15.27
CA THR A 1101 21.11 -43.84 -16.32
C THR A 1101 19.74 -43.38 -15.84
N ASN A 1102 19.56 -43.24 -14.53
CA ASN A 1102 18.30 -42.87 -13.89
C ASN A 1102 18.44 -41.46 -13.28
N PRO A 1103 17.35 -40.69 -13.16
CA PRO A 1103 17.40 -39.34 -12.59
C PRO A 1103 17.36 -39.34 -11.05
N PHE A 1104 18.10 -40.28 -10.44
CA PHE A 1104 18.24 -40.39 -8.99
C PHE A 1104 19.55 -41.09 -8.61
N PHE A 1105 20.01 -40.84 -7.39
CA PHE A 1105 21.19 -41.47 -6.78
C PHE A 1105 20.93 -41.79 -5.31
N THR A 1106 21.32 -42.98 -4.86
CA THR A 1106 21.38 -43.36 -3.45
C THR A 1106 22.82 -43.81 -3.15
N PRO A 1107 23.50 -43.25 -2.14
CA PRO A 1107 24.89 -43.61 -1.86
C PRO A 1107 24.97 -45.02 -1.27
N SER A 1108 25.87 -45.84 -1.83
CA SER A 1108 26.12 -47.21 -1.34
C SER A 1108 26.91 -47.28 -0.03
N THR A 1109 27.48 -46.15 0.38
CA THR A 1109 28.19 -45.96 1.65
C THR A 1109 27.48 -44.85 2.42
N PRO A 1110 27.09 -45.05 3.69
CA PRO A 1110 26.48 -43.99 4.49
C PRO A 1110 27.36 -42.75 4.59
N PHE A 1111 26.75 -41.58 4.48
CA PHE A 1111 27.35 -40.31 4.88
C PHE A 1111 27.62 -40.31 6.39
N VAL A 1112 28.66 -39.58 6.79
CA VAL A 1112 29.04 -39.42 8.20
C VAL A 1112 28.03 -38.49 8.88
N SER A 1113 27.46 -38.97 10.00
CA SER A 1113 26.58 -38.22 10.89
C SER A 1113 27.33 -37.03 11.52
N GLY A 1114 26.65 -35.89 11.65
CA GLY A 1114 27.26 -34.59 11.98
C GLY A 1114 28.04 -33.94 10.83
N GLY A 1115 28.11 -34.57 9.65
CA GLY A 1115 28.78 -34.01 8.47
C GLY A 1115 27.88 -33.10 7.64
N SER A 1116 28.49 -32.14 6.95
CA SER A 1116 27.85 -31.19 6.04
C SER A 1116 28.39 -31.36 4.63
N TYR A 1117 27.51 -31.25 3.64
CA TYR A 1117 27.78 -31.66 2.27
C TYR A 1117 27.19 -30.68 1.25
N ARG A 1118 27.78 -30.67 0.05
CA ARG A 1118 27.25 -29.95 -1.12
C ARG A 1118 27.36 -30.84 -2.36
N MET A 1119 26.40 -30.74 -3.27
CA MET A 1119 26.38 -31.55 -4.49
C MET A 1119 25.91 -30.79 -5.74
N TRP A 1120 26.27 -31.35 -6.88
CA TRP A 1120 25.81 -30.93 -8.21
C TRP A 1120 25.55 -32.15 -9.10
N VAL A 1121 24.62 -32.03 -10.04
CA VAL A 1121 24.36 -33.02 -11.08
C VAL A 1121 24.29 -32.36 -12.47
N ARG A 1122 24.77 -33.03 -13.51
CA ARG A 1122 24.61 -32.61 -14.92
C ARG A 1122 24.17 -33.75 -15.81
N ALA A 1123 23.43 -33.44 -16.88
CA ALA A 1123 23.07 -34.45 -17.87
C ALA A 1123 24.11 -34.54 -18.99
N ILE A 1124 24.14 -35.69 -19.66
CA ILE A 1124 24.90 -35.92 -20.88
C ILE A 1124 23.97 -36.56 -21.92
N SER A 1125 23.87 -35.95 -23.09
CA SER A 1125 22.92 -36.31 -24.14
C SER A 1125 23.23 -37.65 -24.80
N THR A 1126 22.28 -38.14 -25.61
CA THR A 1126 22.46 -39.28 -26.52
C THR A 1126 23.53 -39.05 -27.60
N THR A 1127 23.84 -37.80 -27.96
CA THR A 1127 24.93 -37.44 -28.89
C THR A 1127 26.27 -37.25 -28.21
N GLY A 1128 26.33 -37.25 -26.87
CA GLY A 1128 27.53 -37.03 -26.07
C GLY A 1128 27.78 -35.57 -25.67
N GLU A 1129 26.84 -34.68 -25.95
CA GLU A 1129 26.84 -33.29 -25.47
C GLU A 1129 26.66 -33.25 -23.95
N VAL A 1130 27.42 -32.39 -23.26
CA VAL A 1130 27.44 -32.30 -21.80
C VAL A 1130 26.73 -31.01 -21.39
N GLY A 1131 25.63 -31.14 -20.65
CA GLY A 1131 24.91 -29.99 -20.09
C GLY A 1131 25.66 -29.37 -18.91
N ILE A 1132 25.26 -28.15 -18.52
CA ILE A 1132 25.81 -27.49 -17.34
C ILE A 1132 25.40 -28.20 -16.04
N TRP A 1133 26.13 -27.90 -14.96
CA TRP A 1133 25.77 -28.34 -13.62
C TRP A 1133 24.46 -27.68 -13.13
N SER A 1134 23.71 -28.44 -12.33
CA SER A 1134 22.60 -27.97 -11.51
C SER A 1134 23.01 -26.82 -10.59
N SER A 1135 22.03 -26.22 -9.91
CA SER A 1135 22.29 -25.44 -8.71
C SER A 1135 23.07 -26.29 -7.69
N MET A 1136 23.88 -25.65 -6.85
CA MET A 1136 24.47 -26.32 -5.70
C MET A 1136 23.35 -26.70 -4.72
N LEU A 1137 23.30 -27.97 -4.31
CA LEU A 1137 22.40 -28.43 -3.27
C LEU A 1137 23.22 -28.78 -2.03
N THR A 1138 23.00 -28.03 -0.95
CA THR A 1138 23.59 -28.27 0.37
C THR A 1138 22.68 -29.17 1.22
N PHE A 1139 23.28 -29.98 2.09
CA PHE A 1139 22.56 -30.71 3.14
C PHE A 1139 23.52 -31.12 4.26
N SER A 1140 23.00 -31.30 5.47
CA SER A 1140 23.72 -31.87 6.61
C SER A 1140 23.02 -33.13 7.08
N VAL A 1141 23.81 -34.09 7.59
CA VAL A 1141 23.29 -35.31 8.19
C VAL A 1141 23.31 -35.12 9.71
N ALA A 1142 22.15 -35.16 10.34
CA ALA A 1142 21.99 -34.96 11.78
C ALA A 1142 22.91 -35.86 12.60
N LEU A 1143 23.29 -35.40 13.79
CA LEU A 1143 23.90 -36.25 14.81
C LEU A 1143 22.89 -37.32 15.22
N THR A 1144 23.24 -38.59 15.03
CA THR A 1144 22.47 -39.69 15.60
C THR A 1144 22.79 -39.75 17.09
N GLU A 1145 21.79 -39.53 17.95
CA GLU A 1145 21.82 -39.93 19.36
C GLU A 1145 21.87 -41.47 19.44
N ASP A 1146 23.05 -42.04 19.18
CA ASP A 1146 23.30 -43.46 19.40
C ASP A 1146 23.55 -43.68 20.89
N ALA A 1147 22.78 -44.59 21.50
CA ALA A 1147 22.54 -44.58 22.94
C ALA A 1147 23.66 -45.19 23.78
N ASP A 1148 24.76 -44.46 23.99
CA ASP A 1148 25.71 -44.73 25.08
C ASP A 1148 26.44 -43.47 25.60
N ASP A 1149 25.70 -42.38 25.88
CA ASP A 1149 26.23 -41.20 26.60
C ASP A 1149 26.37 -41.50 28.12
N SER A 1150 27.12 -42.55 28.43
CA SER A 1150 27.45 -43.02 29.77
C SER A 1150 28.96 -43.08 30.04
N VAL A 1151 29.79 -42.80 29.02
CA VAL A 1151 31.25 -42.88 29.09
C VAL A 1151 31.93 -41.75 28.28
N LEU A 1152 32.13 -40.57 28.91
CA LEU A 1152 33.37 -39.74 28.81
C LEU A 1152 33.33 -38.36 29.52
N LEU A 1153 32.27 -38.02 30.28
CA LEU A 1153 32.17 -36.75 31.02
C LEU A 1153 33.08 -36.69 32.28
N THR A 1154 34.39 -36.99 32.13
CA THR A 1154 35.40 -36.97 33.20
C THR A 1154 36.84 -36.66 32.73
N SER A 1155 37.14 -35.46 32.21
CA SER A 1155 38.55 -34.94 32.14
C SER A 1155 38.74 -33.46 31.77
N VAL A 1156 37.93 -32.50 32.23
CA VAL A 1156 38.17 -31.05 31.97
C VAL A 1156 38.39 -30.22 33.25
N GLU A 1157 37.78 -30.57 34.38
CA GLU A 1157 38.04 -29.90 35.68
C GLU A 1157 39.37 -30.31 36.37
N SER A 1158 40.25 -31.08 35.70
CA SER A 1158 41.45 -31.66 36.31
C SER A 1158 42.78 -31.27 35.65
N VAL A 1159 42.81 -30.14 34.93
CA VAL A 1159 44.04 -29.61 34.28
C VAL A 1159 44.64 -28.41 35.04
N LEU A 1160 43.87 -27.75 35.92
CA LEU A 1160 44.31 -26.56 36.67
C LEU A 1160 44.54 -26.83 38.17
N ALA A 1161 45.27 -27.89 38.51
CA ALA A 1161 45.73 -28.17 39.87
C ALA A 1161 47.13 -28.82 39.90
N GLU A 1162 48.13 -27.98 40.15
CA GLU A 1162 49.51 -28.26 40.60
C GLU A 1162 50.35 -29.39 39.98
N LEU A 1163 51.44 -28.96 39.34
CA LEU A 1163 52.81 -29.30 39.72
C LEU A 1163 52.98 -30.27 40.93
N LEU A 1164 53.32 -31.53 40.62
CA LEU A 1164 54.08 -32.48 41.47
C LEU A 1164 53.29 -33.25 42.57
N PRO A 1165 53.78 -34.45 43.03
CA PRO A 1165 52.91 -35.61 43.30
C PRO A 1165 53.06 -36.24 44.72
N PRO A 1166 52.70 -37.53 44.98
CA PRO A 1166 51.38 -38.20 44.91
C PRO A 1166 50.99 -38.97 46.22
N SER A 1167 49.71 -39.31 46.48
CA SER A 1167 49.33 -40.58 47.21
C SER A 1167 47.83 -40.92 47.40
N VAL A 1168 47.48 -42.19 47.10
CA VAL A 1168 46.65 -43.16 47.88
C VAL A 1168 45.18 -42.83 48.29
N SER A 1169 44.23 -43.32 47.47
CA SER A 1169 43.13 -44.28 47.79
C SER A 1169 41.94 -44.01 48.77
N ASN A 1170 40.74 -44.34 48.27
CA ASN A 1170 39.57 -45.08 48.88
C ASN A 1170 38.30 -44.39 49.48
N HIS A 1171 37.15 -44.96 49.08
CA HIS A 1171 35.80 -45.07 49.73
C HIS A 1171 34.72 -43.95 49.66
N LEU A 1172 33.72 -44.12 48.75
CA LEU A 1172 32.25 -44.36 48.95
C LEU A 1172 31.57 -44.03 50.31
N PRO A 1173 30.21 -43.85 50.40
CA PRO A 1173 29.16 -43.37 49.44
C PRO A 1173 27.98 -42.51 50.09
N ILE A 1174 26.81 -42.35 49.39
CA ILE A 1174 25.44 -41.89 49.86
C ILE A 1174 25.23 -40.35 49.91
N ALA A 1175 24.08 -39.68 49.63
CA ALA A 1175 22.62 -39.98 49.44
C ALA A 1175 22.02 -39.18 48.21
N GLN A 1176 20.84 -39.44 47.58
CA GLN A 1176 19.39 -39.40 48.01
C GLN A 1176 18.86 -37.94 48.29
N GLU A 1177 17.67 -37.43 47.91
CA GLU A 1177 16.34 -37.93 47.40
C GLU A 1177 15.73 -36.98 46.32
N ASP A 1178 14.96 -37.48 45.32
CA ASP A 1178 13.47 -37.49 45.16
C ASP A 1178 12.69 -36.15 45.27
N SER A 1179 11.93 -35.81 44.22
CA SER A 1179 10.44 -35.84 44.26
C SER A 1179 9.80 -35.76 42.86
N SER A 1180 8.65 -36.43 42.64
CA SER A 1180 7.92 -36.42 41.34
C SER A 1180 6.39 -36.29 41.48
N ARG A 1181 5.70 -35.86 40.41
CA ARG A 1181 4.23 -36.01 40.27
C ARG A 1181 3.77 -36.13 38.81
N ARG A 1182 2.62 -36.79 38.57
CA ARG A 1182 2.13 -37.23 37.24
C ARG A 1182 0.64 -36.90 37.01
N MET A 1183 0.25 -36.84 35.72
CA MET A 1183 -1.02 -37.23 35.02
C MET A 1183 -1.36 -36.17 33.95
N SER A 1184 -1.62 -36.38 32.63
CA SER A 1184 -2.27 -37.44 31.81
C SER A 1184 -3.81 -37.35 31.76
N VAL A 1185 -4.53 -37.36 30.62
CA VAL A 1185 -4.23 -37.87 29.23
C VAL A 1185 -4.82 -36.92 28.15
N ALA A 1186 -4.36 -37.04 26.88
CA ALA A 1186 -4.80 -36.31 25.66
C ALA A 1186 -5.99 -36.98 24.92
N PRO A 1187 -6.39 -36.63 23.66
CA PRO A 1187 -6.05 -35.49 22.78
C PRO A 1187 -7.29 -34.81 22.09
N VAL A 1188 -7.06 -33.80 21.24
CA VAL A 1188 -7.66 -33.56 19.90
C VAL A 1188 -6.95 -32.36 19.23
N ALA A 1189 -7.00 -32.24 17.90
CA ALA A 1189 -6.09 -31.41 17.09
C ALA A 1189 -6.66 -30.07 16.59
N ALA A 1190 -5.74 -29.17 16.23
CA ALA A 1190 -5.89 -28.16 15.18
C ALA A 1190 -4.60 -28.17 14.33
N GLN A 1191 -4.69 -27.86 13.04
CA GLN A 1191 -3.54 -27.61 12.16
C GLN A 1191 -3.71 -26.24 11.51
N ALA A 1192 -2.62 -25.47 11.45
CA ALA A 1192 -2.44 -24.39 10.50
C ALA A 1192 -1.37 -24.80 9.48
N THR A 1193 -1.40 -24.22 8.28
CA THR A 1193 -0.52 -24.51 7.15
C THR A 1193 0.16 -23.23 6.68
N ALA A 1194 1.40 -23.33 6.18
CA ALA A 1194 2.17 -22.18 5.71
C ALA A 1194 2.88 -22.45 4.36
N ALA A 1195 3.17 -21.35 3.66
CA ALA A 1195 4.17 -21.16 2.60
C ALA A 1195 4.02 -21.87 1.22
N VAL A 1196 3.67 -21.06 0.20
CA VAL A 1196 4.47 -20.59 -0.98
C VAL A 1196 5.91 -21.16 -1.24
N PRO A 1197 6.66 -20.80 -2.33
CA PRO A 1197 6.36 -19.98 -3.54
C PRO A 1197 6.91 -20.51 -4.91
N GLN A 1198 6.80 -19.65 -5.95
CA GLN A 1198 7.78 -19.36 -7.05
C GLN A 1198 7.59 -19.87 -8.50
N HIS A 1199 8.16 -19.21 -9.54
CA HIS A 1199 8.27 -17.75 -9.84
C HIS A 1199 8.75 -17.46 -11.30
N ARG A 1200 8.47 -16.23 -11.82
CA ARG A 1200 9.34 -15.39 -12.71
C ARG A 1200 9.05 -15.19 -14.25
N ILE A 1201 8.65 -13.95 -14.60
CA ILE A 1201 9.05 -12.92 -15.65
C ILE A 1201 9.38 -13.30 -17.14
N THR A 1202 9.40 -12.26 -18.04
CA THR A 1202 10.34 -11.93 -19.22
C THR A 1202 9.84 -11.88 -20.71
N GLY A 1203 9.61 -10.84 -21.56
CA GLY A 1203 9.50 -9.35 -21.65
C GLY A 1203 10.01 -8.70 -23.00
N GLU A 1204 9.20 -8.58 -24.09
CA GLU A 1204 9.52 -7.87 -25.41
C GLU A 1204 10.67 -8.50 -26.32
N PRO A 1205 11.13 -8.03 -27.54
CA PRO A 1205 11.48 -6.63 -27.96
C PRO A 1205 11.44 -6.13 -29.48
N THR A 1206 11.41 -4.77 -29.66
CA THR A 1206 11.98 -3.87 -30.75
C THR A 1206 11.10 -3.43 -31.97
N ARG A 1207 11.24 -2.25 -32.66
CA ARG A 1207 12.40 -1.32 -32.89
C ARG A 1207 12.06 0.07 -33.58
N VAL A 1208 12.77 1.17 -33.21
CA VAL A 1208 13.47 2.21 -34.08
C VAL A 1208 12.79 3.51 -34.70
N ILE A 1209 13.23 4.71 -34.20
CA ILE A 1209 13.72 5.97 -34.88
C ILE A 1209 12.85 7.21 -35.33
N SER A 1210 13.40 8.41 -35.01
CA SER A 1210 13.38 9.79 -35.64
C SER A 1210 12.29 10.87 -35.38
N THR A 1211 12.59 11.76 -34.41
CA THR A 1211 12.80 13.24 -34.52
C THR A 1211 11.97 14.15 -35.46
N ILE A 1212 11.49 15.31 -34.96
CA ILE A 1212 11.94 16.70 -35.35
C ILE A 1212 11.13 17.82 -34.62
N GLN A 1213 11.85 18.64 -33.83
CA GLN A 1213 11.77 20.08 -33.44
C GLN A 1213 10.43 20.92 -33.33
N PRO A 1214 10.45 22.03 -32.55
CA PRO A 1214 9.25 22.68 -31.96
C PRO A 1214 8.92 24.09 -32.49
N HIS A 1215 7.97 24.80 -31.86
CA HIS A 1215 8.03 26.27 -31.67
C HIS A 1215 7.05 26.82 -30.60
N ASN A 1216 7.57 27.80 -29.84
CA ASN A 1216 6.99 28.85 -28.97
C ASN A 1216 5.46 29.09 -29.03
N THR A 1217 4.72 29.24 -27.91
CA THR A 1217 4.82 30.19 -26.76
C THR A 1217 4.60 31.68 -27.08
N THR A 1218 3.61 32.27 -26.39
CA THR A 1218 3.53 33.70 -25.99
C THR A 1218 2.57 33.82 -24.80
N ALA A 1219 3.00 34.47 -23.71
CA ALA A 1219 2.15 34.81 -22.56
C ALA A 1219 1.48 36.19 -22.74
N GLU A 1220 0.50 36.51 -21.89
CA GLU A 1220 -0.03 37.88 -21.72
C GLU A 1220 0.16 38.35 -20.27
N THR A 1221 0.70 39.57 -20.12
CA THR A 1221 0.64 40.37 -18.88
C THR A 1221 0.10 41.76 -19.23
N VAL A 1222 -0.61 42.40 -18.30
CA VAL A 1222 -1.43 43.60 -18.59
C VAL A 1222 -0.98 44.82 -17.77
N ALA A 1223 -0.68 45.89 -18.52
CA ALA A 1223 -0.90 47.33 -18.27
C ALA A 1223 -1.55 47.79 -16.93
N ASP A 1224 -1.27 49.00 -16.39
CA ASP A 1224 -0.62 50.18 -17.00
C ASP A 1224 -0.17 51.22 -15.93
N HIS A 1225 0.90 51.99 -16.21
CA HIS A 1225 0.89 53.47 -16.20
C HIS A 1225 2.22 54.11 -16.65
N GLU A 1226 2.14 55.27 -17.32
CA GLU A 1226 3.27 55.96 -17.97
C GLU A 1226 3.95 57.07 -17.13
N VAL A 1227 5.26 57.26 -17.32
CA VAL A 1227 5.93 58.59 -17.38
C VAL A 1227 7.02 58.54 -18.46
N THR A 1228 7.23 59.63 -19.23
CA THR A 1228 7.99 59.60 -20.49
C THR A 1228 9.14 60.62 -20.61
N ILE A 1229 10.30 60.14 -21.11
CA ILE A 1229 11.16 60.76 -22.17
C ILE A 1229 12.00 62.04 -21.87
N ASP A 1230 13.30 61.90 -22.20
CA ASP A 1230 14.37 62.86 -22.60
C ASP A 1230 15.11 63.85 -21.64
N ASP A 1231 16.39 64.03 -22.01
CA ASP A 1231 17.35 65.14 -21.85
C ASP A 1231 18.30 65.33 -20.61
N ILE A 1232 19.56 64.89 -20.83
CA ILE A 1232 20.83 65.68 -20.84
C ILE A 1232 21.65 65.95 -19.53
N ILE A 1233 22.80 65.24 -19.44
CA ILE A 1233 24.23 65.67 -19.23
C ILE A 1233 24.60 66.72 -18.16
N ASP A 1234 25.44 66.32 -17.19
CA ASP A 1234 26.83 66.81 -16.90
C ASP A 1234 27.44 65.96 -15.75
N SER A 1235 28.75 65.74 -15.51
CA SER A 1235 30.06 66.06 -16.14
C SER A 1235 31.13 65.18 -15.41
N VAL A 1236 32.40 64.89 -15.76
CA VAL A 1236 33.39 65.11 -16.84
C VAL A 1236 34.77 64.68 -16.25
N LEU A 1237 35.73 64.22 -17.08
CA LEU A 1237 37.15 63.85 -16.78
C LEU A 1237 37.39 62.55 -15.96
N ASP A 1238 38.52 61.82 -16.13
CA ASP A 1238 39.71 62.06 -17.00
C ASP A 1238 40.13 60.80 -17.81
N SER A 1239 41.33 60.80 -18.40
CA SER A 1239 41.64 60.05 -19.63
C SER A 1239 43.13 59.65 -19.77
N LEU A 1240 43.43 58.49 -20.40
CA LEU A 1240 44.35 58.39 -21.56
C LEU A 1240 44.48 56.99 -22.21
N THR A 1241 44.49 57.02 -23.54
CA THR A 1241 44.93 56.08 -24.59
C THR A 1241 45.95 54.94 -24.34
N MET A 1242 45.68 53.79 -25.00
CA MET A 1242 46.57 52.95 -25.84
C MET A 1242 47.97 52.49 -25.36
N GLY A 1243 48.26 51.18 -25.50
CA GLY A 1243 49.62 50.67 -25.70
C GLY A 1243 49.71 49.14 -25.89
N ILE A 1244 50.38 48.66 -26.94
CA ILE A 1244 50.74 47.24 -27.14
C ILE A 1244 52.26 47.09 -27.00
N SER A 1245 52.73 46.02 -26.34
CA SER A 1245 53.93 45.19 -26.64
C SER A 1245 54.91 44.92 -25.48
N ALA A 1246 55.63 43.78 -25.63
CA ALA A 1246 56.82 43.29 -24.90
C ALA A 1246 56.61 42.85 -23.43
N ASP A 1247 56.54 41.55 -23.14
CA ASP A 1247 57.68 40.58 -23.06
C ASP A 1247 58.55 40.76 -21.80
N GLY A 1248 58.64 39.72 -20.95
CA GLY A 1248 59.72 39.58 -19.95
C GLY A 1248 59.35 39.37 -18.47
N THR A 1249 59.08 38.10 -18.10
CA THR A 1249 59.58 37.39 -16.88
C THR A 1249 59.41 37.95 -15.44
N GLN A 1250 59.07 37.02 -14.54
CA GLN A 1250 59.14 37.06 -13.06
C GLN A 1250 58.07 37.92 -12.35
N ASN A 1251 57.43 37.43 -11.27
CA ASN A 1251 57.41 36.05 -10.73
C ASN A 1251 56.09 35.37 -11.10
#